data_AF-A0A662HCB8-F1
#
_entry.id   AF-A0A662HCB8-F1
#
_cell.length_a   1.000
_cell.length_b   1.000
_cell.length_c   1.000
_cell.angle_alpha   90.00
_cell.angle_beta   90.00
_cell.angle_gamma   90.00
#
_symmetry.space_group_name_H-M   'P 1'
#
loop_
_entity.id
_entity.type
_entity.pdbx_description
1 polymer ?
#
loop_
_entity_poly.entity_id
_entity_poly.type
_entity_poly.pdbx_seq_one_letter_code
_entity_poly.pdbx_strand_id
1 'polypeptide(L)'
;MRRKLLPKISALTALVLLLSASFVVTAQRPLHKQVLYIIAHEELTRIQLYKTGVADIAAVSPARWKDVNRTPVDGFHLVLNIRKEKPRLTIQYVLFNTMKAPFNITEVRQALAFAIPYDTILERIFGGLYTRLYTIVPKGMPGWTDYNMVHYEFNMTKASEMIDRLKEEGFDPAAYTITIIYNLGNTARAQIAALLQNFWSRLGFKVVVETYSWPEYLRKVDYFDFDVALIGWIPDYLDPDNYLMPFAWGGAEFVEITYFKDVAPVDVGKYVSSVDEVIDTERYTVVIGPKGEGAIYEGPAEKPLLVLSYVLDEEKTKANWEKPISMVTIGAPGWKNIPISVLAKASREILDPEVREVVVNAAAIYFNHNVPMVLLGQAVTGENHGSWVYGMYYPLTTFARYDLVWEDLNAPVRDTGVAGITNDPETMVIATFGWPDTLDPAKTYESFGWEILWHIANRLVTYWKEETEPLPELSAAWAFSKDATRLYFVMRGGVVAYDPWNDKTYPIDATDALFSIWRVVRLHLPGSARWMINDFIDVNASKVLTEEELDAIAREEGLIATFKRKTAEVRSLKELLEFFGYEGDTAGVVMFQLRFPYAPIIHIFVTEVTAITSMEYALGDKYEEALRASDGGKNPSAWAEFVMVGEEDPTHELLSWKPVSTGPYYLADLLEDSYIILRLNPYYWNATLWEELYGYKP
;
A
#
# COMPACT_ATOMS: atom_id res chain seq x y z
N MET A 1 -31.13 -0.53 -51.71
CA MET A 1 -32.33 -0.94 -50.95
C MET A 1 -31.97 -2.08 -50.01
N ARG A 2 -31.80 -1.81 -48.71
CA ARG A 2 -32.13 -2.71 -47.58
C ARG A 2 -31.92 -1.93 -46.28
N ARG A 3 -33.01 -1.82 -45.52
CA ARG A 3 -33.16 -1.06 -44.26
C ARG A 3 -32.78 -1.94 -43.06
N LYS A 4 -32.20 -1.28 -42.05
CA LYS A 4 -32.37 -1.39 -40.58
C LYS A 4 -32.62 -2.77 -39.96
N LEU A 5 -31.85 -3.06 -38.90
CA LEU A 5 -32.34 -3.55 -37.60
C LEU A 5 -31.27 -3.29 -36.51
N LEU A 6 -31.50 -2.25 -35.70
CA LEU A 6 -30.89 -2.08 -34.37
C LEU A 6 -31.79 -2.80 -33.35
N PRO A 7 -31.26 -3.43 -32.28
CA PRO A 7 -32.10 -4.03 -31.25
C PRO A 7 -32.73 -2.93 -30.39
N LYS A 8 -34.05 -3.04 -30.19
CA LYS A 8 -34.84 -2.22 -29.27
C LYS A 8 -34.46 -2.56 -27.83
N ILE A 9 -33.83 -1.62 -27.13
CA ILE A 9 -33.83 -1.60 -25.66
C ILE A 9 -35.26 -1.26 -25.23
N SER A 10 -35.88 -2.16 -24.48
CA SER A 10 -37.28 -2.07 -24.08
C SER A 10 -37.50 -0.92 -23.09
N ALA A 11 -38.63 -0.23 -23.23
CA ALA A 11 -39.08 0.88 -22.37
C ALA A 11 -39.23 0.53 -20.87
N LEU A 12 -39.01 -0.72 -20.47
CA LEU A 12 -39.01 -1.15 -19.06
C LEU A 12 -37.72 -0.72 -18.32
N THR A 13 -36.57 -0.64 -19.00
CA THR A 13 -35.30 -0.22 -18.37
C THR A 13 -35.26 1.29 -18.13
N ALA A 14 -35.93 2.07 -18.98
CA ALA A 14 -36.10 3.51 -18.79
C ALA A 14 -37.11 3.84 -17.68
N LEU A 15 -38.10 2.97 -17.43
CA LEU A 15 -39.09 3.17 -16.37
C LEU A 15 -38.54 2.85 -14.97
N VAL A 16 -37.55 1.94 -14.86
CA VAL A 16 -36.82 1.71 -13.59
C VAL A 16 -35.88 2.88 -13.25
N LEU A 17 -35.35 3.58 -14.26
CA LEU A 17 -34.54 4.79 -14.09
C LEU A 17 -35.36 6.07 -13.85
N LEU A 18 -36.67 6.07 -14.16
CA LEU A 18 -37.56 7.22 -13.98
C LEU A 18 -38.53 7.10 -12.78
N LEU A 19 -38.58 5.94 -12.11
CA LEU A 19 -39.40 5.73 -10.90
C LEU A 19 -38.62 5.78 -9.58
N SER A 20 -37.30 6.04 -9.60
CA SER A 20 -36.56 6.48 -8.41
C SER A 20 -36.55 8.01 -8.23
N ALA A 21 -37.06 8.76 -9.21
CA ALA A 21 -37.26 10.20 -9.14
C ALA A 21 -38.64 10.52 -8.54
N SER A 22 -38.86 10.09 -7.29
CA SER A 22 -40.06 10.45 -6.52
C SER A 22 -39.65 10.62 -5.06
N PHE A 23 -39.63 11.90 -4.64
CA PHE A 23 -39.33 12.39 -3.30
C PHE A 23 -37.95 12.01 -2.74
N VAL A 24 -36.89 12.55 -3.35
CA VAL A 24 -35.70 12.89 -2.56
C VAL A 24 -35.92 14.32 -2.07
N VAL A 25 -36.57 14.47 -0.91
CA VAL A 25 -36.08 15.50 0.01
C VAL A 25 -34.66 15.05 0.26
N THR A 26 -33.66 15.71 -0.33
CA THR A 26 -32.27 15.46 0.02
C THR A 26 -32.19 15.79 1.50
N ALA A 27 -32.20 14.76 2.35
CA ALA A 27 -31.89 14.94 3.75
C ALA A 27 -30.57 15.71 3.78
N GLN A 28 -30.62 16.93 4.32
CA GLN A 28 -29.48 17.82 4.37
C GLN A 28 -28.37 17.11 5.16
N ARG A 29 -27.27 16.77 4.48
CA ARG A 29 -26.12 16.12 5.11
C ARG A 29 -25.24 17.24 5.67
N PRO A 30 -24.99 17.30 6.99
CA PRO A 30 -24.05 18.26 7.52
C PRO A 30 -22.63 17.88 7.08
N LEU A 31 -21.84 18.88 6.71
CA LEU A 31 -20.41 18.74 6.48
C LEU A 31 -19.70 18.99 7.82
N HIS A 32 -18.79 18.11 8.22
CA HIS A 32 -17.96 18.35 9.40
C HIS A 32 -17.06 19.57 9.13
N LYS A 33 -17.36 20.67 9.80
CA LYS A 33 -16.54 21.90 9.79
C LYS A 33 -15.34 21.77 10.72
N GLN A 34 -15.41 20.85 11.67
CA GLN A 34 -14.38 20.62 12.66
C GLN A 34 -14.21 19.12 12.94
N VAL A 35 -12.97 18.70 13.16
CA VAL A 35 -12.63 17.39 13.70
C VAL A 35 -11.79 17.60 14.96
N LEU A 36 -12.18 16.99 16.07
CA LEU A 36 -11.47 17.05 17.34
C LEU A 36 -10.95 15.65 17.69
N TYR A 37 -9.64 15.53 17.84
CA TYR A 37 -9.02 14.38 18.49
C TYR A 37 -8.85 14.66 19.97
N ILE A 38 -9.38 13.79 20.83
CA ILE A 38 -9.15 13.78 22.27
C ILE A 38 -8.14 12.68 22.59
N ILE A 39 -7.00 13.05 23.15
CA ILE A 39 -5.94 12.11 23.54
C ILE A 39 -6.20 11.63 24.96
N ALA A 40 -6.49 10.35 25.10
CA ALA A 40 -6.68 9.70 26.40
C ALA A 40 -5.97 8.35 26.40
N HIS A 41 -4.82 8.27 27.08
CA HIS A 41 -3.98 7.05 27.11
C HIS A 41 -4.68 5.86 27.79
N GLU A 42 -5.47 6.12 28.83
CA GLU A 42 -6.25 5.10 29.53
C GLU A 42 -7.44 4.63 28.67
N GLU A 43 -7.44 3.34 28.32
CA GLU A 43 -8.49 2.75 27.46
C GLU A 43 -9.89 2.92 28.03
N LEU A 44 -10.06 2.77 29.35
CA LEU A 44 -11.36 2.92 30.00
C LEU A 44 -11.90 4.35 29.90
N THR A 45 -11.03 5.36 29.87
CA THR A 45 -11.42 6.75 29.64
C THR A 45 -11.97 6.93 28.22
N ARG A 46 -11.27 6.40 27.21
CA ARG A 46 -11.76 6.42 25.82
C ARG A 46 -13.10 5.71 25.67
N ILE A 47 -13.24 4.54 26.29
CA ILE A 47 -14.51 3.78 26.31
C ILE A 47 -15.62 4.59 26.95
N GLN A 48 -15.35 5.32 28.04
CA GLN A 48 -16.35 6.15 28.70
C GLN A 48 -16.78 7.34 27.83
N LEU A 49 -15.84 8.03 27.17
CA LEU A 49 -16.14 9.09 26.20
C LEU A 49 -17.03 8.57 25.07
N TYR A 50 -16.72 7.37 24.57
CA TYR A 50 -17.50 6.73 23.51
C TYR A 50 -18.92 6.33 23.97
N LYS A 51 -19.04 5.65 25.13
CA LYS A 51 -20.33 5.21 25.70
C LYS A 51 -21.27 6.34 26.10
N THR A 52 -20.73 7.53 26.36
CA THR A 52 -21.54 8.71 26.73
C THR A 52 -21.99 9.53 25.52
N GLY A 53 -21.47 9.20 24.33
CA GLY A 53 -21.71 9.97 23.10
C GLY A 53 -20.91 11.26 23.04
N VAL A 54 -19.82 11.40 23.81
CA VAL A 54 -18.87 12.53 23.69
C VAL A 54 -17.97 12.33 22.48
N ALA A 55 -17.55 11.08 22.24
CA ALA A 55 -16.78 10.70 21.07
C ALA A 55 -17.65 9.91 20.10
N ASP A 56 -17.58 10.25 18.83
CA ASP A 56 -18.29 9.60 17.73
C ASP A 56 -17.54 8.37 17.25
N ILE A 57 -16.20 8.39 17.39
CA ILE A 57 -15.27 7.30 17.09
C ILE A 57 -14.33 7.14 18.29
N ALA A 58 -13.97 5.90 18.63
CA ALA A 58 -12.98 5.66 19.68
C ALA A 58 -12.06 4.47 19.41
N ALA A 59 -10.79 4.63 19.78
CA ALA A 59 -9.81 3.54 19.76
C ALA A 59 -10.05 2.57 20.93
N VAL A 60 -10.69 1.44 20.65
CA VAL A 60 -11.01 0.38 21.61
C VAL A 60 -10.22 -0.88 21.25
N SER A 61 -9.60 -1.55 22.22
CA SER A 61 -8.90 -2.80 21.96
C SER A 61 -9.88 -3.90 21.57
N PRO A 62 -9.48 -4.87 20.74
CA PRO A 62 -10.41 -5.91 20.31
C PRO A 62 -10.96 -6.78 21.43
N ALA A 63 -10.23 -6.93 22.54
CA ALA A 63 -10.67 -7.64 23.73
C ALA A 63 -11.92 -6.99 24.37
N ARG A 64 -12.14 -5.69 24.17
CA ARG A 64 -13.24 -4.91 24.75
C ARG A 64 -14.31 -4.48 23.75
N TRP A 65 -14.21 -4.83 22.47
CA TRP A 65 -15.22 -4.45 21.48
C TRP A 65 -16.63 -4.94 21.83
N LYS A 66 -16.75 -6.12 22.46
CA LYS A 66 -18.03 -6.64 22.95
C LYS A 66 -18.62 -5.81 24.10
N ASP A 67 -17.77 -5.10 24.84
CA ASP A 67 -18.20 -4.27 25.97
C ASP A 67 -18.85 -2.95 25.51
N VAL A 68 -18.55 -2.50 24.30
CA VAL A 68 -19.04 -1.23 23.73
C VAL A 68 -20.14 -1.42 22.68
N ASN A 69 -20.09 -2.50 21.90
CA ASN A 69 -21.02 -2.73 20.80
C ASN A 69 -22.48 -2.74 21.29
N ARG A 70 -23.36 -2.06 20.53
CA ARG A 70 -24.79 -1.87 20.83
C ARG A 70 -25.10 -1.11 22.11
N THR A 71 -24.13 -0.41 22.71
CA THR A 71 -24.42 0.51 23.82
C THR A 71 -25.37 1.61 23.34
N PRO A 72 -26.55 1.81 23.95
CA PRO A 72 -27.50 2.84 23.51
C PRO A 72 -27.03 4.25 23.91
N VAL A 73 -27.25 5.22 23.03
CA VAL A 73 -26.94 6.64 23.24
C VAL A 73 -28.03 7.49 22.56
N ASP A 74 -28.87 8.19 23.33
CA ASP A 74 -29.91 9.12 22.85
C ASP A 74 -30.77 8.62 21.66
N GLY A 75 -31.16 7.34 21.68
CA GLY A 75 -31.96 6.72 20.60
C GLY A 75 -31.14 6.09 19.47
N PHE A 76 -29.83 6.31 19.46
CA PHE A 76 -28.84 5.61 18.66
C PHE A 76 -28.13 4.53 19.47
N HIS A 77 -27.10 3.91 18.89
CA HIS A 77 -26.23 2.97 19.57
C HIS A 77 -24.82 2.97 18.98
N LEU A 78 -23.86 2.45 19.73
CA LEU A 78 -22.51 2.23 19.22
C LEU A 78 -22.46 0.99 18.32
N VAL A 79 -21.73 1.09 17.21
CA VAL A 79 -21.62 0.03 16.21
C VAL A 79 -20.21 -0.55 16.25
N LEU A 80 -20.14 -1.89 16.24
CA LEU A 80 -18.94 -2.64 15.85
C LEU A 80 -19.25 -3.41 14.56
N ASN A 81 -18.60 -3.05 13.46
CA ASN A 81 -18.61 -3.86 12.23
C ASN A 81 -17.27 -4.59 12.08
N ILE A 82 -17.32 -5.88 11.76
CA ILE A 82 -16.14 -6.67 11.40
C ILE A 82 -16.31 -7.11 9.95
N ARG A 83 -15.43 -6.65 9.05
CA ARG A 83 -15.53 -6.93 7.61
C ARG A 83 -14.63 -8.08 7.19
N LYS A 84 -15.09 -9.32 7.40
CA LYS A 84 -14.32 -10.53 7.00
C LYS A 84 -14.15 -10.64 5.47
N GLU A 85 -15.06 -10.05 4.71
CA GLU A 85 -15.08 -10.03 3.26
C GLU A 85 -14.11 -9.01 2.64
N LYS A 86 -13.67 -8.02 3.43
CA LYS A 86 -12.70 -6.98 3.05
C LYS A 86 -11.52 -6.94 4.04
N PRO A 87 -10.66 -7.97 4.03
CA PRO A 87 -9.51 -8.00 4.92
C PRO A 87 -8.54 -6.85 4.59
N ARG A 88 -7.88 -6.29 5.63
CA ARG A 88 -6.76 -5.36 5.47
C ARG A 88 -5.56 -6.10 4.91
N LEU A 89 -4.58 -5.39 4.38
CA LEU A 89 -3.42 -6.05 3.78
C LEU A 89 -2.40 -6.55 4.80
N THR A 90 -2.62 -6.32 6.09
CA THR A 90 -1.77 -6.85 7.15
C THR A 90 -1.81 -8.37 7.21
N ILE A 91 -0.65 -9.04 7.22
CA ILE A 91 -0.53 -10.50 7.25
C ILE A 91 0.25 -10.99 8.47
N GLN A 92 -0.01 -12.23 8.89
CA GLN A 92 0.78 -12.99 9.87
C GLN A 92 1.24 -14.30 9.24
N TYR A 93 2.50 -14.67 9.48
CA TYR A 93 3.12 -15.79 8.76
C TYR A 93 4.25 -16.44 9.56
N VAL A 94 4.61 -17.65 9.11
CA VAL A 94 5.69 -18.48 9.64
C VAL A 94 6.80 -18.52 8.60
N LEU A 95 7.97 -17.99 8.93
CA LEU A 95 9.15 -18.00 8.06
C LEU A 95 9.91 -19.31 8.21
N PHE A 96 10.38 -19.86 7.09
CA PHE A 96 11.34 -20.95 7.07
C PHE A 96 12.67 -20.47 6.52
N ASN A 97 13.77 -20.83 7.17
CA ASN A 97 15.10 -20.64 6.58
C ASN A 97 15.37 -21.69 5.50
N THR A 98 15.00 -21.41 4.25
CA THR A 98 15.07 -22.38 3.14
C THR A 98 16.50 -22.79 2.75
N MET A 99 17.53 -22.13 3.30
CA MET A 99 18.93 -22.51 3.11
C MET A 99 19.38 -23.67 4.01
N LYS A 100 18.62 -24.00 5.05
CA LYS A 100 18.99 -25.03 6.04
C LYS A 100 18.12 -26.27 5.90
N ALA A 101 18.72 -27.45 6.05
CA ALA A 101 17.95 -28.67 6.21
C ALA A 101 17.19 -28.66 7.55
N PRO A 102 15.94 -29.14 7.60
CA PRO A 102 15.22 -29.81 6.51
C PRO A 102 14.36 -28.86 5.64
N PHE A 103 14.42 -27.55 5.87
CA PHE A 103 13.61 -26.55 5.16
C PHE A 103 14.06 -26.29 3.72
N ASN A 104 15.19 -26.83 3.27
CA ASN A 104 15.56 -26.86 1.86
C ASN A 104 14.72 -27.87 1.05
N ILE A 105 13.99 -28.78 1.71
CA ILE A 105 13.09 -29.77 1.08
C ILE A 105 11.66 -29.22 1.06
N THR A 106 11.09 -29.05 -0.13
CA THR A 106 9.76 -28.46 -0.31
C THR A 106 8.66 -29.28 0.35
N GLU A 107 8.73 -30.61 0.24
CA GLU A 107 7.77 -31.55 0.80
C GLU A 107 7.74 -31.49 2.33
N VAL A 108 8.87 -31.20 2.99
CA VAL A 108 8.91 -30.96 4.44
C VAL A 108 8.14 -29.68 4.78
N ARG A 109 8.37 -28.58 4.06
CA ARG A 109 7.66 -27.31 4.28
C ARG A 109 6.15 -27.47 4.08
N GLN A 110 5.75 -28.19 3.03
CA GLN A 110 4.35 -28.52 2.75
C GLN A 110 3.72 -29.39 3.86
N ALA A 111 4.42 -30.42 4.34
CA ALA A 111 3.94 -31.25 5.44
C ALA A 111 3.77 -30.44 6.74
N LEU A 112 4.74 -29.57 7.07
CA LEU A 112 4.65 -28.68 8.22
C LEU A 112 3.49 -27.69 8.11
N ALA A 113 3.18 -27.19 6.90
CA ALA A 113 2.03 -26.33 6.64
C ALA A 113 0.69 -27.06 6.90
N PHE A 114 0.51 -28.30 6.42
CA PHE A 114 -0.67 -29.12 6.74
C PHE A 114 -0.78 -29.44 8.25
N ALA A 115 0.31 -29.36 9.02
CA ALA A 115 0.31 -29.58 10.46
C ALA A 115 0.02 -28.31 11.30
N ILE A 116 -0.31 -27.17 10.69
CA ILE A 116 -0.65 -25.94 11.42
C ILE A 116 -2.16 -25.90 11.74
N PRO A 117 -2.56 -25.72 13.01
CA PRO A 117 -3.97 -25.64 13.41
C PRO A 117 -4.57 -24.24 13.14
N TYR A 118 -4.73 -23.88 11.87
CA TYR A 118 -5.12 -22.52 11.45
C TYR A 118 -6.38 -21.98 12.13
N ASP A 119 -7.48 -22.73 12.17
CA ASP A 119 -8.74 -22.27 12.80
C ASP A 119 -8.56 -21.93 14.28
N THR A 120 -7.73 -22.70 15.00
CA THR A 120 -7.43 -22.41 16.41
C THR A 120 -6.67 -21.10 16.54
N ILE A 121 -5.71 -20.85 15.64
CA ILE A 121 -4.94 -19.62 15.62
C ILE A 121 -5.86 -18.43 15.30
N LEU A 122 -6.63 -18.51 14.22
CA LEU A 122 -7.46 -17.39 13.76
C LEU A 122 -8.62 -17.07 14.72
N GLU A 123 -9.35 -18.06 15.20
CA GLU A 123 -10.55 -17.83 16.02
C GLU A 123 -10.23 -17.66 17.51
N ARG A 124 -9.22 -18.35 18.06
CA ARG A 124 -8.92 -18.29 19.51
C ARG A 124 -7.77 -17.36 19.86
N ILE A 125 -6.66 -17.42 19.11
CA ILE A 125 -5.49 -16.59 19.42
C ILE A 125 -5.71 -15.17 18.91
N PHE A 126 -6.18 -15.03 17.67
CA PHE A 126 -6.48 -13.72 17.09
C PHE A 126 -7.93 -13.24 17.32
N GLY A 127 -8.76 -14.02 18.02
CA GLY A 127 -10.12 -13.61 18.39
C GLY A 127 -11.07 -13.38 17.21
N GLY A 128 -10.84 -14.03 16.07
CA GLY A 128 -11.66 -13.89 14.86
C GLY A 128 -11.33 -12.66 14.00
N LEU A 129 -10.21 -11.99 14.28
CA LEU A 129 -9.77 -10.75 13.61
C LEU A 129 -8.82 -10.96 12.45
N TYR A 130 -8.68 -12.21 12.02
CA TYR A 130 -7.92 -12.59 10.85
C TYR A 130 -8.71 -13.64 10.07
N THR A 131 -8.59 -13.60 8.75
CA THR A 131 -9.11 -14.61 7.83
C THR A 131 -7.96 -15.39 7.20
N ARG A 132 -8.22 -16.58 6.64
CA ARG A 132 -7.17 -17.38 5.98
C ARG A 132 -6.59 -16.62 4.79
N LEU A 133 -5.28 -16.78 4.62
CA LEU A 133 -4.52 -16.35 3.45
C LEU A 133 -3.63 -17.51 3.01
N TYR A 134 -3.56 -17.78 1.71
CA TYR A 134 -2.85 -18.94 1.15
C TYR A 134 -1.62 -18.56 0.32
N THR A 135 -1.42 -17.27 0.02
CA THR A 135 -0.31 -16.77 -0.79
C THR A 135 0.20 -15.43 -0.27
N ILE A 136 1.40 -15.02 -0.73
CA ILE A 136 2.08 -13.83 -0.23
C ILE A 136 1.40 -12.52 -0.62
N VAL A 137 0.71 -12.50 -1.76
CA VAL A 137 -0.10 -11.35 -2.19
C VAL A 137 -1.42 -11.40 -1.41
N PRO A 138 -1.76 -10.40 -0.57
CA PRO A 138 -2.98 -10.44 0.23
C PRO A 138 -4.24 -10.21 -0.61
N LYS A 139 -5.39 -10.69 -0.13
CA LYS A 139 -6.68 -10.47 -0.79
C LYS A 139 -7.02 -8.97 -0.78
N GLY A 140 -7.48 -8.47 -1.93
CA GLY A 140 -7.76 -7.04 -2.13
C GLY A 140 -6.66 -6.29 -2.87
N MET A 141 -5.52 -6.92 -3.13
CA MET A 141 -4.44 -6.35 -3.93
C MET A 141 -4.53 -6.80 -5.41
N PRO A 142 -4.12 -5.97 -6.38
CA PRO A 142 -3.99 -6.38 -7.77
C PRO A 142 -3.14 -7.65 -7.91
N GLY A 143 -3.57 -8.60 -8.72
CA GLY A 143 -2.82 -9.84 -8.91
C GLY A 143 -2.96 -10.87 -7.78
N TRP A 144 -3.81 -10.63 -6.77
CA TRP A 144 -4.27 -11.71 -5.89
C TRP A 144 -5.07 -12.75 -6.70
N THR A 145 -4.93 -14.03 -6.36
CA THR A 145 -5.71 -15.11 -6.97
C THR A 145 -5.90 -16.27 -5.99
N ASP A 146 -7.02 -16.98 -6.14
CA ASP A 146 -7.26 -18.28 -5.52
C ASP A 146 -7.18 -19.43 -6.55
N TYR A 147 -6.99 -19.09 -7.83
CA TYR A 147 -6.86 -20.05 -8.92
C TYR A 147 -5.59 -20.88 -8.76
N ASN A 148 -5.71 -22.21 -8.90
CA ASN A 148 -4.60 -23.15 -8.82
C ASN A 148 -3.81 -23.05 -7.50
N MET A 149 -4.42 -22.57 -6.42
CA MET A 149 -3.84 -22.58 -5.08
C MET A 149 -3.97 -23.95 -4.42
N VAL A 150 -2.93 -24.36 -3.69
CA VAL A 150 -3.02 -25.39 -2.66
C VAL A 150 -3.53 -24.73 -1.37
N HIS A 151 -4.73 -25.11 -0.94
CA HIS A 151 -5.27 -24.74 0.36
C HIS A 151 -4.68 -25.66 1.44
N TYR A 152 -3.60 -25.21 2.07
CA TYR A 152 -3.01 -25.88 3.22
C TYR A 152 -3.93 -25.76 4.43
N GLU A 153 -4.87 -26.68 4.56
CA GLU A 153 -5.74 -26.81 5.73
C GLU A 153 -5.13 -27.72 6.79
N PHE A 154 -5.56 -27.59 8.04
CA PHE A 154 -5.05 -28.46 9.10
C PHE A 154 -5.42 -29.93 8.83
N ASN A 155 -4.42 -30.75 8.50
CA ASN A 155 -4.57 -32.16 8.17
C ASN A 155 -3.31 -32.95 8.59
N MET A 156 -3.32 -33.45 9.83
CA MET A 156 -2.22 -34.26 10.36
C MET A 156 -2.02 -35.57 9.59
N THR A 157 -3.08 -36.18 9.03
CA THR A 157 -2.96 -37.42 8.26
C THR A 157 -2.13 -37.17 7.00
N LYS A 158 -2.47 -36.14 6.23
CA LYS A 158 -1.73 -35.76 5.01
C LYS A 158 -0.29 -35.35 5.34
N ALA A 159 -0.08 -34.59 6.42
CA ALA A 159 1.25 -34.23 6.88
C ALA A 159 2.10 -35.46 7.22
N SER A 160 1.54 -36.44 7.95
CA SER A 160 2.22 -37.70 8.27
C SER A 160 2.51 -38.53 7.02
N GLU A 161 1.57 -38.67 6.09
CA GLU A 161 1.79 -39.40 4.83
C GLU A 161 2.93 -38.80 4.00
N MET A 162 3.05 -37.47 3.96
CA MET A 162 4.15 -36.79 3.27
C MET A 162 5.50 -37.08 3.93
N ILE A 163 5.57 -37.00 5.26
CA ILE A 163 6.79 -37.31 6.01
C ILE A 163 7.15 -38.80 5.91
N ASP A 164 6.17 -39.70 5.90
CA ASP A 164 6.41 -41.14 5.80
C ASP A 164 6.96 -41.54 4.41
N ARG A 165 6.49 -40.91 3.32
CA ARG A 165 7.12 -41.07 2.00
C ARG A 165 8.57 -40.62 1.99
N LEU A 166 8.88 -39.47 2.61
CA LEU A 166 10.27 -39.03 2.74
C LEU A 166 11.11 -40.01 3.57
N LYS A 167 10.55 -40.64 4.61
CA LYS A 167 11.26 -41.69 5.38
C LYS A 167 11.59 -42.90 4.54
N GLU A 168 10.70 -43.31 3.62
CA GLU A 168 10.97 -44.40 2.67
C GLU A 168 12.17 -44.06 1.75
N GLU A 169 12.40 -42.78 1.48
CA GLU A 169 13.55 -42.25 0.75
C GLU A 169 14.80 -41.99 1.63
N GLY A 170 14.73 -42.33 2.92
CA GLY A 170 15.85 -42.24 3.87
C GLY A 170 15.91 -40.96 4.72
N PHE A 171 14.87 -40.12 4.68
CA PHE A 171 14.77 -38.94 5.55
C PHE A 171 14.39 -39.32 6.99
N ASP A 172 15.18 -38.89 7.99
CA ASP A 172 14.85 -39.08 9.40
C ASP A 172 14.47 -37.75 10.08
N PRO A 173 13.18 -37.49 10.38
CA PRO A 173 12.78 -36.25 11.06
C PRO A 173 13.39 -36.11 12.46
N ALA A 174 13.74 -37.20 13.15
CA ALA A 174 14.30 -37.17 14.50
C ALA A 174 15.77 -36.70 14.55
N ALA A 175 16.43 -36.65 13.38
CA ALA A 175 17.77 -36.10 13.20
C ALA A 175 17.78 -34.56 13.27
N TYR A 176 16.62 -33.91 13.12
CA TYR A 176 16.52 -32.45 13.08
C TYR A 176 15.94 -31.88 14.38
N THR A 177 16.52 -30.78 14.83
CA THR A 177 15.94 -29.90 15.86
C THR A 177 15.50 -28.62 15.19
N ILE A 178 14.21 -28.27 15.32
CA ILE A 178 13.62 -27.05 14.79
C ILE A 178 13.49 -26.04 15.92
N THR A 179 14.13 -24.89 15.78
CA THR A 179 13.99 -23.76 16.71
C THR A 179 13.00 -22.74 16.18
N ILE A 180 11.89 -22.54 16.88
CA ILE A 180 10.90 -21.50 16.56
C ILE A 180 11.21 -20.26 17.41
N ILE A 181 11.50 -19.14 16.76
CA ILE A 181 11.78 -17.87 17.42
C ILE A 181 10.61 -16.89 17.29
N TYR A 182 10.39 -16.07 18.32
CA TYR A 182 9.45 -14.94 18.29
C TYR A 182 9.92 -13.79 19.22
N ASN A 183 9.38 -12.60 19.03
CA ASN A 183 9.75 -11.44 19.85
C ASN A 183 9.06 -11.45 21.23
N LEU A 184 9.83 -11.07 22.25
CA LEU A 184 9.39 -10.99 23.64
C LEU A 184 8.20 -10.03 23.80
N GLY A 185 7.26 -10.39 24.69
CA GLY A 185 6.05 -9.60 24.94
C GLY A 185 4.90 -9.88 23.97
N ASN A 186 5.10 -10.68 22.91
CA ASN A 186 4.03 -11.04 21.97
C ASN A 186 3.33 -12.35 22.39
N THR A 187 2.23 -12.22 23.13
CA THR A 187 1.44 -13.36 23.64
C THR A 187 0.85 -14.22 22.51
N ALA A 188 0.40 -13.62 21.41
CA ALA A 188 -0.16 -14.37 20.28
C ALA A 188 0.90 -15.27 19.63
N ARG A 189 2.10 -14.74 19.36
CA ARG A 189 3.21 -15.51 18.80
C ARG A 189 3.69 -16.62 19.75
N ALA A 190 3.70 -16.37 21.07
CA ALA A 190 4.02 -17.41 22.04
C ALA A 190 3.02 -18.59 22.00
N GLN A 191 1.73 -18.30 21.92
CA GLN A 191 0.69 -19.33 21.80
C GLN A 191 0.77 -20.09 20.48
N ILE A 192 1.04 -19.40 19.37
CA ILE A 192 1.25 -20.02 18.06
C ILE A 192 2.48 -20.94 18.10
N ALA A 193 3.62 -20.47 18.63
CA ALA A 193 4.84 -21.27 18.74
C ALA A 193 4.63 -22.57 19.54
N ALA A 194 3.86 -22.52 20.63
CA ALA A 194 3.51 -23.71 21.41
C ALA A 194 2.64 -24.70 20.63
N LEU A 195 1.69 -24.22 19.82
CA LEU A 195 0.89 -25.08 18.94
C LEU A 195 1.76 -25.74 17.88
N LEU A 196 2.62 -24.97 17.21
CA LEU A 196 3.54 -25.50 16.20
C LEU A 196 4.50 -26.53 16.81
N GLN A 197 5.07 -26.25 17.99
CA GLN A 197 5.89 -27.21 18.73
C GLN A 197 5.17 -28.54 18.95
N ASN A 198 3.93 -28.50 19.44
CA ASN A 198 3.15 -29.70 19.71
C ASN A 198 2.82 -30.51 18.44
N PHE A 199 2.36 -29.86 17.37
CA PHE A 199 1.93 -30.57 16.16
C PHE A 199 3.10 -31.05 15.31
N TRP A 200 4.16 -30.25 15.15
CA TRP A 200 5.33 -30.65 14.38
C TRP A 200 6.13 -31.75 15.10
N SER A 201 6.17 -31.78 16.43
CA SER A 201 6.79 -32.91 17.16
C SER A 201 6.09 -34.24 16.92
N ARG A 202 4.79 -34.25 16.61
CA ARG A 202 4.06 -35.48 16.27
C ARG A 202 4.44 -36.06 14.90
N LEU A 203 5.10 -35.28 14.05
CA LEU A 203 5.68 -35.76 12.78
C LEU A 203 7.06 -36.42 12.98
N GLY A 204 7.63 -36.34 14.18
CA GLY A 204 8.92 -36.93 14.54
C GLY A 204 10.05 -35.92 14.74
N PHE A 205 9.81 -34.63 14.51
CA PHE A 205 10.81 -33.57 14.73
C PHE A 205 11.01 -33.25 16.21
N LYS A 206 12.24 -32.89 16.60
CA LYS A 206 12.48 -32.23 17.90
C LYS A 206 12.21 -30.74 17.73
N VAL A 207 11.27 -30.15 18.47
CA VAL A 207 10.91 -28.75 18.30
C VAL A 207 11.08 -27.99 19.61
N VAL A 208 11.80 -26.87 19.56
CA VAL A 208 12.06 -25.97 20.69
C VAL A 208 11.61 -24.55 20.36
N VAL A 209 11.32 -23.76 21.38
CA VAL A 209 10.83 -22.39 21.24
C VAL A 209 11.73 -21.45 22.02
N GLU A 210 12.13 -20.36 21.37
CA GLU A 210 12.96 -19.31 21.95
C GLU A 210 12.35 -17.93 21.73
N THR A 211 12.70 -16.98 22.61
CA THR A 211 12.21 -15.60 22.49
C THR A 211 13.34 -14.60 22.71
N TYR A 212 13.25 -13.47 22.02
CA TYR A 212 14.29 -12.45 21.97
C TYR A 212 13.69 -11.05 22.10
N SER A 213 14.45 -10.07 22.61
CA SER A 213 14.06 -8.66 22.53
C SER A 213 13.85 -8.24 21.07
N TRP A 214 13.02 -7.24 20.80
CA TRP A 214 12.72 -6.84 19.41
C TRP A 214 13.98 -6.52 18.58
N PRO A 215 14.98 -5.76 19.07
CA PRO A 215 16.20 -5.50 18.30
C PRO A 215 17.02 -6.76 18.01
N GLU A 216 17.18 -7.68 18.98
CA GLU A 216 17.91 -8.93 18.75
C GLU A 216 17.13 -9.88 17.83
N TYR A 217 15.81 -9.91 17.96
CA TYR A 217 14.92 -10.67 17.08
C TYR A 217 15.07 -10.21 15.63
N LEU A 218 14.98 -8.89 15.39
CA LEU A 218 15.18 -8.32 14.05
C LEU A 218 16.56 -8.64 13.53
N ARG A 219 17.63 -8.43 14.32
CA ARG A 219 18.99 -8.80 13.93
C ARG A 219 19.09 -10.27 13.50
N LYS A 220 18.46 -11.20 14.22
CA LYS A 220 18.45 -12.62 13.86
C LYS A 220 17.73 -12.88 12.56
N VAL A 221 16.55 -12.28 12.39
CA VAL A 221 15.79 -12.34 11.13
C VAL A 221 16.63 -11.77 9.99
N ASP A 222 17.32 -10.65 10.24
CA ASP A 222 18.10 -9.93 9.25
C ASP A 222 19.29 -10.70 8.67
N TYR A 223 19.96 -11.48 9.52
CA TYR A 223 21.11 -12.28 9.11
C TYR A 223 20.76 -13.75 8.91
N PHE A 224 19.46 -14.07 8.82
CA PHE A 224 18.96 -15.44 8.65
C PHE A 224 19.48 -16.40 9.73
N ASP A 225 19.69 -15.88 10.94
CA ASP A 225 20.15 -16.61 12.14
C ASP A 225 18.96 -17.19 12.92
N PHE A 226 18.17 -18.00 12.21
CA PHE A 226 17.02 -18.73 12.73
C PHE A 226 16.74 -19.99 11.89
N ASP A 227 15.87 -20.85 12.40
CA ASP A 227 15.28 -21.96 11.65
C ASP A 227 13.86 -21.59 11.21
N VAL A 228 13.04 -21.19 12.18
CA VAL A 228 11.66 -20.73 11.99
C VAL A 228 11.42 -19.44 12.77
N ALA A 229 10.79 -18.45 12.13
CA ALA A 229 10.47 -17.17 12.77
C ALA A 229 8.98 -16.82 12.62
N LEU A 230 8.37 -16.26 13.68
CA LEU A 230 6.97 -15.80 13.67
C LEU A 230 6.91 -14.28 13.57
N ILE A 231 6.39 -13.76 12.45
CA ILE A 231 6.32 -12.33 12.19
C ILE A 231 5.06 -11.96 11.39
N GLY A 232 4.80 -10.66 11.26
CA GLY A 232 3.71 -10.11 10.48
C GLY A 232 4.21 -8.94 9.65
N TRP A 233 3.40 -8.49 8.69
CA TRP A 233 3.73 -7.42 7.75
C TRP A 233 2.53 -6.51 7.56
N ILE A 234 2.78 -5.21 7.46
CA ILE A 234 1.83 -4.19 7.01
C ILE A 234 2.51 -3.54 5.81
N PRO A 235 1.82 -3.35 4.67
CA PRO A 235 2.49 -2.83 3.51
C PRO A 235 2.72 -1.33 3.60
N ASP A 236 3.88 -0.88 3.13
CA ASP A 236 4.24 0.55 3.10
C ASP A 236 3.47 1.31 2.01
N TYR A 237 3.13 0.61 0.93
CA TYR A 237 2.34 1.13 -0.19
C TYR A 237 1.52 0.00 -0.81
N LEU A 238 0.39 0.37 -1.43
CA LEU A 238 -0.59 -0.57 -1.97
C LEU A 238 -0.19 -1.06 -3.36
N ASP A 239 0.84 -1.90 -3.40
CA ASP A 239 1.30 -2.58 -4.60
C ASP A 239 1.89 -3.98 -4.28
N PRO A 240 1.68 -5.00 -5.14
CA PRO A 240 2.29 -6.33 -4.99
C PRO A 240 3.79 -6.35 -4.81
N ASP A 241 4.52 -5.35 -5.30
CA ASP A 241 5.97 -5.26 -5.13
C ASP A 241 6.39 -5.30 -3.65
N ASN A 242 5.62 -4.63 -2.78
CA ASN A 242 5.86 -4.59 -1.34
C ASN A 242 5.66 -5.97 -0.67
N TYR A 243 5.18 -6.97 -1.42
CA TYR A 243 5.11 -8.38 -1.04
C TYR A 243 6.05 -9.27 -1.85
N LEU A 244 6.14 -9.10 -3.17
CA LEU A 244 6.94 -10.00 -3.99
C LEU A 244 8.43 -9.81 -3.77
N MET A 245 8.91 -8.58 -3.71
CA MET A 245 10.34 -8.34 -3.64
C MET A 245 10.95 -8.56 -2.25
N PRO A 246 10.32 -8.14 -1.14
CA PRO A 246 10.82 -8.48 0.18
C PRO A 246 10.77 -9.98 0.48
N PHE A 247 9.73 -10.70 0.00
CA PHE A 247 9.42 -12.05 0.47
C PHE A 247 9.65 -13.19 -0.53
N ALA A 248 9.53 -12.94 -1.84
CA ALA A 248 9.56 -13.96 -2.88
C ALA A 248 10.75 -13.84 -3.84
N TRP A 249 11.46 -12.71 -3.88
CA TRP A 249 12.62 -12.55 -4.75
C TRP A 249 13.71 -13.58 -4.42
N GLY A 250 14.04 -14.41 -5.40
CA GLY A 250 14.95 -15.54 -5.24
C GLY A 250 16.43 -15.21 -5.43
N GLY A 251 16.81 -13.93 -5.42
CA GLY A 251 18.20 -13.47 -5.49
C GLY A 251 18.81 -13.40 -6.90
N ALA A 252 18.10 -13.84 -7.94
CA ALA A 252 18.59 -13.72 -9.31
C ALA A 252 18.40 -12.30 -9.86
N GLU A 253 19.38 -11.85 -10.64
CA GLU A 253 19.43 -10.55 -11.30
C GLU A 253 19.52 -10.74 -12.81
N PHE A 254 19.03 -9.75 -13.56
CA PHE A 254 18.86 -9.87 -15.00
C PHE A 254 19.42 -8.64 -15.71
N VAL A 255 20.00 -8.88 -16.88
CA VAL A 255 20.36 -7.81 -17.82
C VAL A 255 19.13 -7.34 -18.58
N GLU A 256 18.21 -8.26 -18.88
CA GLU A 256 17.00 -8.01 -19.65
C GLU A 256 15.90 -8.99 -19.22
N ILE A 257 14.67 -8.49 -19.11
CA ILE A 257 13.45 -9.31 -19.10
C ILE A 257 12.50 -8.74 -20.15
N THR A 258 11.99 -9.60 -21.03
CA THR A 258 11.05 -9.22 -22.09
C THR A 258 9.85 -10.15 -22.06
N TYR A 259 8.64 -9.60 -22.19
CA TYR A 259 7.42 -10.39 -22.27
C TYR A 259 6.83 -10.39 -23.68
N PHE A 260 6.19 -11.50 -24.05
CA PHE A 260 5.45 -11.68 -25.30
C PHE A 260 4.07 -12.24 -25.00
N LYS A 261 3.04 -11.50 -25.41
CA LYS A 261 1.62 -11.80 -25.19
C LYS A 261 1.05 -12.61 -26.35
N ASP A 262 0.08 -13.48 -26.04
CA ASP A 262 -0.70 -14.28 -26.98
C ASP A 262 0.18 -15.13 -27.93
N VAL A 263 1.27 -15.67 -27.39
CA VAL A 263 2.21 -16.51 -28.15
C VAL A 263 1.56 -17.85 -28.48
N ALA A 264 1.62 -18.27 -29.74
CA ALA A 264 1.18 -19.61 -30.11
C ALA A 264 2.15 -20.66 -29.53
N PRO A 265 1.66 -21.84 -29.08
CA PRO A 265 2.52 -22.91 -28.56
C PRO A 265 3.72 -23.27 -29.45
N VAL A 266 3.51 -23.34 -30.76
CA VAL A 266 4.56 -23.63 -31.75
C VAL A 266 5.63 -22.52 -31.87
N ASP A 267 5.31 -21.32 -31.38
CA ASP A 267 6.15 -20.13 -31.49
C ASP A 267 6.95 -19.83 -30.22
N VAL A 268 6.74 -20.58 -29.11
CA VAL A 268 7.51 -20.39 -27.87
C VAL A 268 9.02 -20.46 -28.13
N GLY A 269 9.46 -21.41 -28.96
CA GLY A 269 10.85 -21.59 -29.35
C GLY A 269 11.45 -20.44 -30.19
N LYS A 270 10.69 -19.41 -30.54
CA LYS A 270 11.21 -18.16 -31.14
C LYS A 270 11.75 -17.18 -30.09
N TYR A 271 11.36 -17.36 -28.82
CA TYR A 271 11.60 -16.38 -27.76
C TYR A 271 12.51 -16.91 -26.66
N VAL A 272 12.49 -18.22 -26.39
CA VAL A 272 13.30 -18.86 -25.36
C VAL A 272 14.07 -20.07 -25.90
N SER A 273 15.27 -20.32 -25.34
CA SER A 273 16.11 -21.47 -25.70
C SER A 273 15.78 -22.74 -24.91
N SER A 274 15.22 -22.60 -23.71
CA SER A 274 14.62 -23.67 -22.91
C SER A 274 13.36 -23.16 -22.21
N VAL A 275 12.49 -24.07 -21.79
CA VAL A 275 11.38 -23.77 -20.87
C VAL A 275 11.83 -24.15 -19.47
N ASP A 276 12.00 -23.16 -18.61
CA ASP A 276 12.42 -23.37 -17.23
C ASP A 276 11.23 -23.61 -16.30
N GLU A 277 10.10 -22.94 -16.59
CA GLU A 277 8.90 -23.04 -15.76
C GLU A 277 7.63 -22.75 -16.57
N VAL A 278 6.53 -23.40 -16.20
CA VAL A 278 5.20 -23.20 -16.79
C VAL A 278 4.17 -23.06 -15.67
N ILE A 279 3.54 -21.90 -15.57
CA ILE A 279 2.59 -21.59 -14.50
C ILE A 279 1.22 -21.30 -15.11
N ASP A 280 0.26 -22.14 -14.77
CA ASP A 280 -1.12 -21.98 -15.20
C ASP A 280 -1.85 -20.95 -14.31
N THR A 281 -2.20 -19.81 -14.90
CA THR A 281 -2.98 -18.73 -14.25
C THR A 281 -4.39 -18.70 -14.80
N GLU A 282 -5.29 -17.92 -14.21
CA GLU A 282 -6.70 -17.91 -14.63
C GLU A 282 -6.90 -17.53 -16.11
N ARG A 283 -6.11 -16.57 -16.63
CA ARG A 283 -6.25 -16.03 -18.00
C ARG A 283 -5.19 -16.49 -18.99
N TYR A 284 -3.98 -16.78 -18.51
CA TYR A 284 -2.83 -17.12 -19.35
C TYR A 284 -2.10 -18.33 -18.79
N THR A 285 -1.42 -19.05 -19.67
CA THR A 285 -0.33 -19.93 -19.23
C THR A 285 0.98 -19.14 -19.34
N VAL A 286 1.66 -18.92 -18.22
CA VAL A 286 2.92 -18.18 -18.18
C VAL A 286 4.07 -19.15 -18.41
N VAL A 287 4.91 -18.86 -19.40
CA VAL A 287 6.09 -19.67 -19.76
C VAL A 287 7.32 -18.83 -19.50
N ILE A 288 8.27 -19.34 -18.72
CA ILE A 288 9.51 -18.64 -18.37
C ILE A 288 10.70 -19.39 -18.96
N GLY A 289 11.65 -18.67 -19.56
CA GLY A 289 12.88 -19.28 -20.05
C GLY A 289 13.96 -18.27 -20.44
N PRO A 290 15.21 -18.73 -20.56
CA PRO A 290 16.32 -17.89 -21.01
C PRO A 290 16.12 -17.49 -22.48
N LYS A 291 16.40 -16.24 -22.78
CA LYS A 291 16.33 -15.67 -24.13
C LYS A 291 17.12 -16.51 -25.12
N GLY A 292 16.50 -16.86 -26.23
CA GLY A 292 17.14 -17.63 -27.30
C GLY A 292 16.11 -18.32 -28.19
N GLU A 293 16.57 -19.29 -28.97
CA GLU A 293 15.71 -20.03 -29.90
C GLU A 293 15.84 -21.55 -29.68
N GLY A 294 14.80 -22.29 -30.07
CA GLY A 294 14.82 -23.74 -30.15
C GLY A 294 14.09 -24.49 -29.03
N ALA A 295 13.50 -23.81 -28.06
CA ALA A 295 12.66 -24.47 -27.06
C ALA A 295 11.44 -25.16 -27.71
N ILE A 296 11.09 -26.34 -27.20
CA ILE A 296 9.85 -27.05 -27.55
C ILE A 296 8.90 -26.89 -26.37
N TYR A 297 7.70 -26.37 -26.63
CA TYR A 297 6.66 -26.26 -25.62
C TYR A 297 5.68 -27.43 -25.74
N GLU A 298 5.59 -28.23 -24.67
CA GLU A 298 4.71 -29.41 -24.58
C GLU A 298 3.60 -29.23 -23.51
N GLY A 299 3.47 -28.03 -22.95
CA GLY A 299 2.50 -27.71 -21.90
C GLY A 299 1.07 -27.48 -22.41
N PRO A 300 0.14 -27.16 -21.49
CA PRO A 300 -1.27 -26.86 -21.82
C PRO A 300 -1.40 -25.72 -22.82
N ALA A 301 -2.36 -25.81 -23.75
CA ALA A 301 -2.54 -24.87 -24.87
C ALA A 301 -3.97 -24.30 -24.96
N GLU A 302 -4.78 -24.49 -23.92
CA GLU A 302 -6.17 -24.05 -23.86
C GLU A 302 -6.30 -22.54 -23.63
N LYS A 303 -5.26 -21.93 -23.03
CA LYS A 303 -5.17 -20.50 -22.74
C LYS A 303 -4.09 -19.84 -23.60
N PRO A 304 -4.21 -18.53 -23.89
CA PRO A 304 -3.11 -17.80 -24.53
C PRO A 304 -1.85 -17.89 -23.67
N LEU A 305 -0.69 -17.98 -24.34
CA LEU A 305 0.59 -18.02 -23.63
C LEU A 305 1.14 -16.61 -23.43
N LEU A 306 1.62 -16.36 -22.21
CA LEU A 306 2.47 -15.21 -21.90
C LEU A 306 3.90 -15.73 -21.70
N VAL A 307 4.81 -15.41 -22.62
CA VAL A 307 6.21 -15.86 -22.54
C VAL A 307 7.05 -14.75 -21.91
N LEU A 308 7.72 -15.06 -20.79
CA LEU A 308 8.74 -14.23 -20.15
C LEU A 308 10.12 -14.77 -20.52
N SER A 309 10.82 -14.03 -21.35
CA SER A 309 12.20 -14.31 -21.77
C SER A 309 13.16 -13.49 -20.92
N TYR A 310 14.24 -14.08 -20.42
CA TYR A 310 15.23 -13.36 -19.60
C TYR A 310 16.68 -13.55 -20.06
N VAL A 311 17.54 -12.59 -19.74
CA VAL A 311 19.01 -12.72 -19.82
C VAL A 311 19.56 -12.57 -18.41
N LEU A 312 20.14 -13.64 -17.86
CA LEU A 312 20.65 -13.67 -16.49
C LEU A 312 21.92 -12.82 -16.36
N ASP A 313 22.00 -11.99 -15.32
CA ASP A 313 23.25 -11.39 -14.87
C ASP A 313 23.93 -12.41 -13.94
N GLU A 314 24.77 -13.28 -14.52
CA GLU A 314 25.42 -14.38 -13.79
C GLU A 314 26.28 -13.90 -12.63
N GLU A 315 27.02 -12.80 -12.82
CA GLU A 315 27.92 -12.26 -11.81
C GLU A 315 27.15 -11.75 -10.60
N LYS A 316 26.14 -10.89 -10.82
CA LYS A 316 25.32 -10.36 -9.71
C LYS A 316 24.48 -11.44 -9.06
N THR A 317 23.91 -12.35 -9.84
CA THR A 317 23.15 -13.50 -9.31
C THR A 317 24.02 -14.35 -8.40
N LYS A 318 25.24 -14.69 -8.84
CA LYS A 318 26.19 -15.45 -8.02
C LYS A 318 26.57 -14.68 -6.75
N ALA A 319 26.87 -13.39 -6.85
CA ALA A 319 27.20 -12.54 -5.70
C ALA A 319 26.07 -12.51 -4.67
N ASN A 320 24.83 -12.33 -5.12
CA ASN A 320 23.63 -12.37 -4.27
C ASN A 320 23.44 -13.74 -3.63
N TRP A 321 23.68 -14.83 -4.36
CA TRP A 321 23.52 -16.18 -3.80
C TRP A 321 24.64 -16.60 -2.85
N GLU A 322 25.85 -16.04 -2.97
CA GLU A 322 26.94 -16.25 -2.02
C GLU A 322 26.71 -15.45 -0.72
N LYS A 323 26.08 -14.28 -0.82
CA LYS A 323 25.75 -13.41 0.31
C LYS A 323 24.30 -12.95 0.19
N PRO A 324 23.33 -13.84 0.50
CA PRO A 324 21.93 -13.52 0.36
C PRO A 324 21.60 -12.33 1.25
N ILE A 325 21.00 -11.32 0.63
CA ILE A 325 20.39 -10.17 1.27
C ILE A 325 18.88 -10.31 1.08
N SER A 326 18.10 -10.06 2.12
CA SER A 326 16.66 -9.83 1.95
C SER A 326 16.43 -8.33 1.97
N MET A 327 15.63 -7.84 1.02
CA MET A 327 15.21 -6.44 0.99
C MET A 327 14.34 -6.21 2.24
N VAL A 328 14.80 -5.36 3.17
CA VAL A 328 14.20 -5.17 4.51
C VAL A 328 14.11 -6.46 5.33
N THR A 329 14.91 -7.47 4.97
CA THR A 329 15.28 -8.61 5.82
C THR A 329 14.20 -9.58 6.35
N ILE A 330 12.95 -9.46 5.93
CA ILE A 330 11.81 -10.18 6.52
C ILE A 330 11.23 -11.27 5.58
N GLY A 331 11.92 -11.57 4.47
CA GLY A 331 11.52 -12.56 3.46
C GLY A 331 11.99 -14.00 3.67
N ALA A 332 11.67 -14.87 2.72
CA ALA A 332 12.16 -16.25 2.71
C ALA A 332 13.68 -16.29 2.48
N PRO A 333 14.48 -16.64 3.50
CA PRO A 333 15.93 -16.60 3.42
C PRO A 333 16.48 -17.51 2.32
N GLY A 334 17.18 -16.92 1.35
CA GLY A 334 17.98 -17.63 0.36
C GLY A 334 17.19 -18.64 -0.47
N TRP A 335 15.94 -18.35 -0.80
CA TRP A 335 15.16 -19.12 -1.76
C TRP A 335 15.71 -18.90 -3.19
N LYS A 336 16.87 -19.48 -3.49
CA LYS A 336 17.60 -19.31 -4.75
C LYS A 336 16.80 -19.86 -5.92
N ASN A 337 16.11 -19.00 -6.64
CA ASN A 337 15.16 -19.43 -7.65
C ASN A 337 15.02 -18.39 -8.77
N ILE A 338 15.36 -18.81 -10.00
CA ILE A 338 15.32 -17.93 -11.18
C ILE A 338 13.86 -17.60 -11.58
N PRO A 339 12.95 -18.58 -11.79
CA PRO A 339 11.57 -18.30 -12.20
C PRO A 339 10.85 -17.26 -11.33
N ILE A 340 10.88 -17.39 -10.00
CA ILE A 340 10.22 -16.40 -9.12
C ILE A 340 10.93 -15.03 -9.16
N SER A 341 12.24 -15.01 -9.35
CA SER A 341 12.98 -13.75 -9.51
C SER A 341 12.60 -13.04 -10.81
N VAL A 342 12.40 -13.77 -11.90
CA VAL A 342 11.88 -13.22 -13.16
C VAL A 342 10.50 -12.60 -12.92
N LEU A 343 9.59 -13.33 -12.27
CA LEU A 343 8.23 -12.84 -12.00
C LEU A 343 8.23 -11.58 -11.12
N ALA A 344 9.01 -11.58 -10.03
CA ALA A 344 9.13 -10.43 -9.13
C ALA A 344 9.70 -9.21 -9.86
N LYS A 345 10.80 -9.35 -10.59
CA LYS A 345 11.44 -8.25 -11.34
C LYS A 345 10.58 -7.78 -12.51
N ALA A 346 10.02 -8.68 -13.31
CA ALA A 346 9.10 -8.32 -14.39
C ALA A 346 7.89 -7.51 -13.90
N SER A 347 7.35 -7.86 -12.72
CA SER A 347 6.22 -7.12 -12.13
C SER A 347 6.55 -5.67 -11.79
N ARG A 348 7.84 -5.30 -11.67
CA ARG A 348 8.29 -3.91 -11.49
C ARG A 348 8.33 -3.12 -12.78
N GLU A 349 8.65 -3.77 -13.90
CA GLU A 349 8.98 -3.08 -15.17
C GLU A 349 7.77 -2.97 -16.11
N ILE A 350 6.79 -3.87 -15.99
CA ILE A 350 5.64 -3.92 -16.89
C ILE A 350 4.63 -2.80 -16.59
N LEU A 351 4.42 -1.90 -17.56
CA LEU A 351 3.43 -0.82 -17.50
C LEU A 351 2.00 -1.24 -17.88
N ASP A 352 1.85 -2.33 -18.66
CA ASP A 352 0.54 -2.87 -19.04
C ASP A 352 -0.09 -3.56 -17.82
N PRO A 353 -1.18 -3.02 -17.25
CA PRO A 353 -1.74 -3.51 -16.00
C PRO A 353 -2.32 -4.93 -16.12
N GLU A 354 -2.78 -5.33 -17.31
CA GLU A 354 -3.30 -6.67 -17.53
C GLU A 354 -2.18 -7.71 -17.50
N VAL A 355 -1.10 -7.44 -18.23
CA VAL A 355 0.07 -8.34 -18.27
C VAL A 355 0.72 -8.40 -16.88
N ARG A 356 0.86 -7.25 -16.22
CA ARG A 356 1.42 -7.18 -14.87
C ARG A 356 0.62 -8.00 -13.86
N GLU A 357 -0.71 -7.92 -13.90
CA GLU A 357 -1.60 -8.70 -13.03
C GLU A 357 -1.41 -10.22 -13.23
N VAL A 358 -1.22 -10.67 -14.47
CA VAL A 358 -0.94 -12.08 -14.81
C VAL A 358 0.41 -12.54 -14.25
N VAL A 359 1.45 -11.69 -14.35
CA VAL A 359 2.78 -11.97 -13.78
C VAL A 359 2.71 -12.09 -12.26
N VAL A 360 1.99 -11.18 -11.59
CA VAL A 360 1.79 -11.24 -10.13
C VAL A 360 0.98 -12.47 -9.72
N ASN A 361 -0.07 -12.83 -10.47
CA ASN A 361 -0.81 -14.09 -10.28
C ASN A 361 0.12 -15.31 -10.34
N ALA A 362 0.96 -15.40 -11.37
CA ALA A 362 1.91 -16.49 -11.51
C ALA A 362 2.90 -16.54 -10.34
N ALA A 363 3.39 -15.38 -9.87
CA ALA A 363 4.27 -15.32 -8.70
C ALA A 363 3.57 -15.85 -7.44
N ALA A 364 2.32 -15.44 -7.22
CA ALA A 364 1.50 -15.88 -6.09
C ALA A 364 1.24 -17.41 -6.12
N ILE A 365 1.01 -17.98 -7.31
CA ILE A 365 0.83 -19.43 -7.51
C ILE A 365 2.12 -20.18 -7.25
N TYR A 366 3.20 -19.75 -7.87
CA TYR A 366 4.51 -20.36 -7.70
C TYR A 366 4.97 -20.36 -6.24
N PHE A 367 4.77 -19.25 -5.55
CA PHE A 367 5.04 -19.12 -4.12
C PHE A 367 4.25 -20.12 -3.29
N ASN A 368 2.93 -20.22 -3.52
CA ASN A 368 2.06 -21.14 -2.78
C ASN A 368 2.46 -22.61 -2.95
N HIS A 369 2.83 -23.02 -4.16
CA HIS A 369 3.25 -24.41 -4.43
C HIS A 369 4.57 -24.75 -3.74
N ASN A 370 5.48 -23.77 -3.64
CA ASN A 370 6.79 -23.96 -3.05
C ASN A 370 6.85 -23.74 -1.53
N VAL A 371 5.87 -23.07 -0.92
CA VAL A 371 5.80 -22.83 0.54
C VAL A 371 7.13 -22.34 1.14
N PRO A 372 7.78 -21.29 0.60
CA PRO A 372 9.02 -20.77 1.18
C PRO A 372 8.76 -20.13 2.57
N MET A 373 7.51 -19.79 2.86
CA MET A 373 6.96 -19.48 4.17
C MET A 373 5.46 -19.85 4.19
N VAL A 374 4.87 -19.93 5.39
CA VAL A 374 3.45 -20.30 5.56
C VAL A 374 2.65 -19.10 6.00
N LEU A 375 1.66 -18.71 5.20
CA LEU A 375 0.71 -17.66 5.56
C LEU A 375 -0.30 -18.21 6.58
N LEU A 376 -0.41 -17.55 7.72
CA LEU A 376 -1.41 -17.89 8.75
C LEU A 376 -2.75 -17.24 8.40
N GLY A 377 -2.73 -15.92 8.23
CA GLY A 377 -3.93 -15.16 7.92
C GLY A 377 -3.66 -13.69 7.65
N GLN A 378 -4.73 -13.04 7.21
CA GLN A 378 -4.79 -11.64 6.83
C GLN A 378 -5.76 -10.92 7.78
N ALA A 379 -5.40 -9.76 8.31
CA ALA A 379 -6.18 -9.05 9.31
C ALA A 379 -7.53 -8.59 8.73
N VAL A 380 -8.58 -8.53 9.54
CA VAL A 380 -9.86 -7.94 9.17
C VAL A 380 -10.10 -6.67 9.99
N THR A 381 -10.73 -5.68 9.37
CA THR A 381 -11.00 -4.40 10.04
C THR A 381 -12.13 -4.55 11.07
N GLY A 382 -11.90 -4.04 12.27
CA GLY A 382 -12.97 -3.70 13.22
C GLY A 382 -13.25 -2.21 13.19
N GLU A 383 -14.53 -1.86 13.05
CA GLU A 383 -15.02 -0.52 12.81
C GLU A 383 -15.82 -0.09 14.03
N ASN A 384 -15.39 0.96 14.75
CA ASN A 384 -16.07 1.46 15.93
C ASN A 384 -16.50 2.90 15.70
N HIS A 385 -17.80 3.12 15.51
CA HIS A 385 -18.38 4.46 15.46
C HIS A 385 -19.82 4.45 15.98
N GLY A 386 -20.34 5.62 16.35
CA GLY A 386 -21.77 5.80 16.64
C GLY A 386 -22.63 5.45 15.43
N SER A 387 -23.83 4.90 15.64
CA SER A 387 -24.77 4.60 14.55
C SER A 387 -25.34 5.87 13.88
N TRP A 388 -25.02 7.05 14.43
CA TRP A 388 -25.29 8.36 13.84
C TRP A 388 -24.22 8.80 12.85
N VAL A 389 -23.06 8.14 12.79
CA VAL A 389 -21.97 8.43 11.85
C VAL A 389 -22.18 7.65 10.56
N TYR A 390 -22.29 8.37 9.44
CA TYR A 390 -22.55 7.83 8.10
C TYR A 390 -21.40 8.12 7.14
N GLY A 391 -21.31 7.31 6.08
CA GLY A 391 -20.30 7.48 5.03
C GLY A 391 -18.91 6.92 5.38
N MET A 392 -18.71 6.45 6.61
CA MET A 392 -17.47 5.81 7.04
C MET A 392 -17.13 4.59 6.17
N TYR A 393 -15.89 4.55 5.69
CA TYR A 393 -15.32 3.47 4.87
C TYR A 393 -13.91 3.19 5.36
N TYR A 394 -13.37 2.02 5.03
CA TYR A 394 -12.09 1.58 5.58
C TYR A 394 -11.15 1.23 4.44
N PRO A 395 -10.29 2.17 4.01
CA PRO A 395 -9.33 1.91 2.96
C PRO A 395 -8.34 0.81 3.37
N LEU A 396 -7.70 0.19 2.38
CA LEU A 396 -6.83 -0.96 2.60
C LEU A 396 -5.50 -0.61 3.27
N THR A 397 -4.94 0.58 2.96
CA THR A 397 -3.61 1.01 3.42
C THR A 397 -3.53 2.45 3.92
N THR A 398 -4.64 3.21 3.88
CA THR A 398 -4.65 4.65 4.23
C THR A 398 -5.72 4.94 5.30
N PHE A 399 -6.23 6.18 5.37
CA PHE A 399 -7.23 6.61 6.34
C PHE A 399 -8.56 7.02 5.65
N ALA A 400 -9.66 6.87 6.37
CA ALA A 400 -10.95 7.35 5.89
C ALA A 400 -10.89 8.89 5.80
N ARG A 401 -11.41 9.48 4.72
CA ARG A 401 -11.49 10.94 4.61
C ARG A 401 -12.68 11.47 5.39
N TYR A 402 -12.42 12.30 6.40
CA TYR A 402 -13.46 12.82 7.29
C TYR A 402 -14.39 13.85 6.66
N ASP A 403 -13.98 14.46 5.54
CA ASP A 403 -14.83 15.32 4.75
C ASP A 403 -15.80 14.54 3.83
N LEU A 404 -15.73 13.20 3.84
CA LEU A 404 -16.70 12.30 3.18
C LEU A 404 -17.63 11.61 4.19
N VAL A 405 -17.40 11.84 5.48
CA VAL A 405 -18.19 11.32 6.60
C VAL A 405 -19.15 12.43 7.04
N TRP A 406 -20.32 12.06 7.56
CA TRP A 406 -21.32 13.00 8.07
C TRP A 406 -22.15 12.36 9.18
N GLU A 407 -22.80 13.19 9.99
CA GLU A 407 -23.60 12.73 11.13
C GLU A 407 -25.10 13.01 10.97
N ASP A 408 -25.94 12.18 11.61
CA ASP A 408 -27.37 12.47 11.73
C ASP A 408 -27.60 13.85 12.36
N LEU A 409 -28.58 14.61 11.87
CA LEU A 409 -28.90 15.93 12.44
C LEU A 409 -29.36 15.86 13.91
N ASN A 410 -29.76 14.67 14.37
CA ASN A 410 -30.15 14.42 15.77
C ASN A 410 -29.05 13.67 16.55
N ALA A 411 -27.81 13.62 16.04
CA ALA A 411 -26.68 12.99 16.74
C ALA A 411 -26.56 13.51 18.19
N PRO A 412 -26.03 12.68 19.11
CA PRO A 412 -25.82 13.09 20.50
C PRO A 412 -24.98 14.36 20.59
N VAL A 413 -25.44 15.33 21.38
CA VAL A 413 -24.72 16.58 21.64
C VAL A 413 -24.22 16.59 23.07
N ARG A 414 -22.92 16.77 23.25
CA ARG A 414 -22.22 16.78 24.54
C ARG A 414 -21.12 17.83 24.55
N ASP A 415 -20.95 18.47 25.70
CA ASP A 415 -19.72 19.20 25.99
C ASP A 415 -18.56 18.21 26.02
N THR A 416 -17.52 18.46 25.23
CA THR A 416 -16.33 17.60 25.17
C THR A 416 -15.40 17.83 26.36
N GLY A 417 -15.55 18.95 27.07
CA GLY A 417 -14.63 19.40 28.10
C GLY A 417 -13.26 19.87 27.56
N VAL A 418 -13.10 19.93 26.23
CA VAL A 418 -11.85 20.26 25.54
C VAL A 418 -12.04 21.54 24.73
N ALA A 419 -11.20 22.55 25.00
CA ALA A 419 -11.15 23.81 24.24
C ALA A 419 -12.52 24.52 24.04
N GLY A 420 -13.50 24.27 24.92
CA GLY A 420 -14.87 24.81 24.79
C GLY A 420 -15.67 24.24 23.62
N ILE A 421 -15.27 23.09 23.06
CA ILE A 421 -15.92 22.44 21.92
C ILE A 421 -17.05 21.53 22.43
N THR A 422 -18.17 21.54 21.71
CA THR A 422 -19.29 20.60 21.87
C THR A 422 -19.30 19.68 20.65
N ASN A 423 -19.52 18.37 20.81
CA ASN A 423 -19.77 17.53 19.65
C ASN A 423 -21.20 17.78 19.13
N ASP A 424 -21.32 18.00 17.84
CA ASP A 424 -22.57 18.28 17.15
C ASP A 424 -22.46 17.77 15.70
N PRO A 425 -23.53 17.76 14.89
CA PRO A 425 -23.45 17.19 13.55
C PRO A 425 -22.45 17.87 12.59
N GLU A 426 -21.88 19.02 12.95
CA GLU A 426 -20.80 19.70 12.19
C GLU A 426 -19.41 19.50 12.83
N THR A 427 -19.32 18.77 13.95
CA THR A 427 -18.11 18.56 14.76
C THR A 427 -17.93 17.08 15.10
N MET A 428 -17.06 16.40 14.36
CA MET A 428 -16.74 15.00 14.62
C MET A 428 -15.67 14.87 15.70
N VAL A 429 -15.90 14.04 16.71
CA VAL A 429 -14.99 13.81 17.83
C VAL A 429 -14.43 12.38 17.84
N ILE A 430 -13.11 12.28 17.90
CA ILE A 430 -12.36 11.02 17.91
C ILE A 430 -11.61 10.89 19.24
N ALA A 431 -11.94 9.89 20.05
CA ALA A 431 -11.18 9.55 21.25
C ALA A 431 -10.07 8.54 20.93
N THR A 432 -8.82 8.97 20.98
CA THR A 432 -7.64 8.16 20.60
C THR A 432 -6.54 8.22 21.67
N PHE A 433 -5.39 7.63 21.40
CA PHE A 433 -4.20 7.63 22.25
C PHE A 433 -2.94 7.78 21.40
N GLY A 434 -1.85 8.16 22.06
CA GLY A 434 -0.59 8.46 21.37
C GLY A 434 -0.56 9.91 20.87
N TRP A 435 0.56 10.27 20.26
CA TRP A 435 0.83 11.60 19.76
C TRP A 435 1.70 11.47 18.49
N PRO A 436 1.51 12.32 17.47
CA PRO A 436 2.39 12.29 16.30
C PRO A 436 3.83 12.66 16.69
N ASP A 437 4.81 11.93 16.16
CA ASP A 437 6.23 12.26 16.38
C ASP A 437 6.59 13.64 15.79
N THR A 438 5.93 13.99 14.69
CA THR A 438 6.10 15.21 13.90
C THR A 438 5.02 15.25 12.82
N LEU A 439 4.68 16.46 12.36
CA LEU A 439 3.82 16.68 11.20
C LEU A 439 4.61 17.01 9.92
N ASP A 440 5.93 16.83 9.92
CA ASP A 440 6.74 16.95 8.72
C ASP A 440 6.67 15.66 7.86
N PRO A 441 6.11 15.72 6.62
CA PRO A 441 6.11 14.61 5.66
C PRO A 441 7.46 13.92 5.44
N ALA A 442 8.57 14.66 5.55
CA ALA A 442 9.92 14.12 5.32
C ALA A 442 10.45 13.25 6.46
N LYS A 443 9.81 13.29 7.63
CA LYS A 443 10.18 12.53 8.83
C LYS A 443 9.12 11.50 9.20
N THR A 444 7.86 11.92 9.23
CA THR A 444 6.78 11.13 9.81
C THR A 444 6.57 9.84 9.03
N TYR A 445 6.46 8.74 9.76
CA TYR A 445 6.24 7.39 9.23
C TYR A 445 5.29 6.57 10.11
N GLU A 446 4.98 7.06 11.30
CA GLU A 446 4.03 6.43 12.20
C GLU A 446 2.59 6.82 11.82
N SER A 447 1.62 5.97 12.20
CA SER A 447 0.26 6.03 11.67
C SER A 447 -0.55 7.26 12.10
N PHE A 448 -0.30 7.84 13.28
CA PHE A 448 -1.04 9.01 13.76
C PHE A 448 -0.66 10.25 12.95
N GLY A 449 0.62 10.56 12.81
CA GLY A 449 1.11 11.67 11.99
C GLY A 449 0.66 11.54 10.54
N TRP A 450 0.67 10.33 9.99
CA TRP A 450 0.11 10.05 8.66
C TRP A 450 -1.40 10.30 8.60
N GLU A 451 -2.18 9.90 9.61
CA GLU A 451 -3.61 10.19 9.67
C GLU A 451 -3.87 11.71 9.65
N ILE A 452 -3.15 12.49 10.45
CA ILE A 452 -3.28 13.96 10.44
C ILE A 452 -2.92 14.53 9.07
N LEU A 453 -1.78 14.12 8.50
CA LEU A 453 -1.35 14.56 7.17
C LEU A 453 -2.34 14.20 6.07
N TRP A 454 -2.98 13.04 6.14
CA TRP A 454 -4.01 12.61 5.19
C TRP A 454 -5.18 13.60 5.09
N HIS A 455 -5.45 14.34 6.17
CA HIS A 455 -6.53 15.33 6.23
C HIS A 455 -6.10 16.75 5.87
N ILE A 456 -4.83 17.10 6.08
CA ILE A 456 -4.35 18.48 5.91
C ILE A 456 -3.48 18.67 4.66
N ALA A 457 -2.84 17.63 4.15
CA ALA A 457 -1.93 17.71 3.03
C ALA A 457 -2.34 16.77 1.89
N ASN A 458 -2.18 17.24 0.66
CA ASN A 458 -2.41 16.46 -0.53
C ASN A 458 -1.09 16.03 -1.18
N ARG A 459 -1.17 14.90 -1.88
CA ARG A 459 -0.11 14.23 -2.62
C ARG A 459 -0.40 14.40 -4.12
N LEU A 460 0.50 13.90 -4.97
CA LEU A 460 0.28 13.95 -6.42
C LEU A 460 -0.89 13.06 -6.87
N VAL A 461 -1.05 11.92 -6.21
CA VAL A 461 -2.11 10.94 -6.46
C VAL A 461 -2.70 10.43 -5.16
N THR A 462 -3.89 9.85 -5.22
CA THR A 462 -4.61 9.34 -4.05
C THR A 462 -5.38 8.07 -4.38
N TYR A 463 -5.87 7.35 -3.37
CA TYR A 463 -6.87 6.31 -3.58
C TYR A 463 -8.27 6.87 -3.33
N TRP A 464 -9.23 6.38 -4.11
CA TRP A 464 -10.63 6.68 -3.85
C TRP A 464 -11.24 5.62 -2.96
N LYS A 465 -11.47 5.95 -1.70
CA LYS A 465 -12.08 5.04 -0.73
C LYS A 465 -11.35 3.71 -0.64
N GLU A 466 -12.01 2.62 -1.04
CA GLU A 466 -11.51 1.25 -0.96
C GLU A 466 -10.93 0.76 -2.31
N GLU A 467 -10.86 1.63 -3.31
CA GLU A 467 -10.27 1.33 -4.61
C GLU A 467 -8.74 1.18 -4.50
N THR A 468 -8.16 0.34 -5.35
CA THR A 468 -6.70 0.07 -5.36
C THR A 468 -5.96 0.71 -6.52
N GLU A 469 -6.68 1.36 -7.43
CA GLU A 469 -6.11 2.10 -8.55
C GLU A 469 -5.93 3.58 -8.16
N PRO A 470 -4.72 4.15 -8.27
CA PRO A 470 -4.48 5.55 -7.98
C PRO A 470 -5.30 6.48 -8.87
N LEU A 471 -5.78 7.58 -8.29
CA LEU A 471 -6.44 8.68 -8.97
C LEU A 471 -5.59 9.96 -8.88
N PRO A 472 -5.70 10.88 -9.86
CA PRO A 472 -5.08 12.20 -9.75
C PRO A 472 -5.59 12.97 -8.53
N GLU A 473 -4.69 13.62 -7.79
CA GLU A 473 -5.01 14.55 -6.71
C GLU A 473 -4.44 15.94 -7.05
N LEU A 474 -3.24 16.30 -6.56
CA LEU A 474 -2.56 17.53 -6.99
C LEU A 474 -2.03 17.47 -8.43
N SER A 475 -1.83 16.26 -8.96
CA SER A 475 -1.62 16.09 -10.40
C SER A 475 -2.96 16.10 -11.15
N ALA A 476 -2.91 16.55 -12.39
CA ALA A 476 -3.99 16.43 -13.36
C ALA A 476 -3.89 15.12 -14.16
N ALA A 477 -2.67 14.70 -14.49
CA ALA A 477 -2.37 13.51 -15.28
C ALA A 477 -0.93 13.05 -15.05
N TRP A 478 -0.61 11.81 -15.46
CA TRP A 478 0.75 11.30 -15.47
C TRP A 478 1.05 10.37 -16.64
N ALA A 479 2.32 10.27 -17.01
CA ALA A 479 2.78 9.31 -18.02
C ALA A 479 4.22 8.87 -17.74
N PHE A 480 4.60 7.71 -18.28
CA PHE A 480 5.96 7.19 -18.24
C PHE A 480 6.64 7.35 -19.59
N SER A 481 7.97 7.44 -19.61
CA SER A 481 8.74 7.11 -20.81
C SER A 481 8.55 5.64 -21.18
N LYS A 482 8.81 5.26 -22.44
CA LYS A 482 8.61 3.87 -22.92
C LYS A 482 9.46 2.83 -22.21
N ASP A 483 10.63 3.22 -21.74
CA ASP A 483 11.53 2.40 -20.92
C ASP A 483 11.19 2.46 -19.42
N ALA A 484 10.13 3.17 -19.04
CA ALA A 484 9.67 3.38 -17.66
C ALA A 484 10.73 3.94 -16.70
N THR A 485 11.75 4.64 -17.20
CA THR A 485 12.80 5.26 -16.37
C THR A 485 12.51 6.72 -16.02
N ARG A 486 11.54 7.36 -16.70
CA ARG A 486 11.08 8.73 -16.39
C ARG A 486 9.59 8.72 -16.16
N LEU A 487 9.16 9.36 -15.08
CA LEU A 487 7.76 9.56 -14.72
C LEU A 487 7.44 11.06 -14.73
N TYR A 488 6.43 11.44 -15.48
CA TYR A 488 5.98 12.81 -15.63
C TYR A 488 4.63 12.98 -14.94
N PHE A 489 4.53 13.95 -14.03
CA PHE A 489 3.25 14.43 -13.50
C PHE A 489 2.97 15.83 -14.02
N VAL A 490 1.78 16.04 -14.57
CA VAL A 490 1.27 17.37 -14.91
C VAL A 490 0.56 17.92 -13.69
N MET A 491 0.97 19.08 -13.18
CA MET A 491 0.37 19.66 -11.97
C MET A 491 -0.93 20.40 -12.31
N ARG A 492 -1.89 20.32 -11.38
CA ARG A 492 -3.16 21.05 -11.47
C ARG A 492 -2.94 22.54 -11.19
N GLY A 493 -3.52 23.39 -12.01
CA GLY A 493 -3.52 24.84 -11.81
C GLY A 493 -4.47 25.29 -10.69
N GLY A 494 -4.18 26.45 -10.11
CA GLY A 494 -5.06 27.13 -9.15
C GLY A 494 -5.09 26.53 -7.74
N VAL A 495 -4.24 25.55 -7.43
CA VAL A 495 -4.11 25.00 -6.07
C VAL A 495 -3.24 25.92 -5.21
N VAL A 496 -3.65 26.12 -3.96
CA VAL A 496 -2.87 26.84 -2.95
C VAL A 496 -2.74 26.03 -1.67
N ALA A 497 -1.62 26.20 -0.97
CA ALA A 497 -1.44 25.77 0.41
C ALA A 497 -1.81 26.91 1.37
N TYR A 498 -2.67 26.63 2.34
CA TYR A 498 -3.07 27.58 3.38
C TYR A 498 -2.15 27.48 4.59
N ASP A 499 -1.64 28.62 5.03
CA ASP A 499 -0.90 28.82 6.26
C ASP A 499 -1.84 29.43 7.31
N PRO A 500 -2.38 28.62 8.24
CA PRO A 500 -3.27 29.10 9.28
C PRO A 500 -2.55 29.91 10.37
N TRP A 501 -1.22 29.90 10.40
CA TRP A 501 -0.40 30.56 11.41
C TRP A 501 -0.23 32.05 11.11
N ASN A 502 -0.22 32.41 9.83
CA ASN A 502 -0.09 33.79 9.35
C ASN A 502 -1.26 34.26 8.47
N ASP A 503 -2.29 33.42 8.30
CA ASP A 503 -3.45 33.66 7.44
C ASP A 503 -3.04 34.05 5.99
N LYS A 504 -2.15 33.23 5.40
CA LYS A 504 -1.60 33.43 4.06
C LYS A 504 -1.79 32.19 3.20
N THR A 505 -1.92 32.37 1.90
CA THR A 505 -1.92 31.27 0.92
C THR A 505 -0.69 31.33 0.03
N TYR A 506 -0.21 30.16 -0.38
CA TYR A 506 0.94 29.99 -1.28
C TYR A 506 0.52 29.14 -2.48
N PRO A 507 0.77 29.57 -3.73
CA PRO A 507 0.54 28.72 -4.90
C PRO A 507 1.31 27.39 -4.78
N ILE A 508 0.75 26.33 -5.37
CA ILE A 508 1.40 25.02 -5.49
C ILE A 508 1.59 24.71 -6.97
N ASP A 509 2.84 24.46 -7.36
CA ASP A 509 3.23 24.11 -8.73
C ASP A 509 4.21 22.92 -8.79
N ALA A 510 4.75 22.64 -9.98
CA ALA A 510 5.69 21.56 -10.20
C ALA A 510 7.02 21.70 -9.43
N THR A 511 7.43 22.93 -9.11
CA THR A 511 8.60 23.22 -8.27
C THR A 511 8.36 22.79 -6.84
N ASP A 512 7.21 23.11 -6.26
CA ASP A 512 6.83 22.67 -4.92
C ASP A 512 6.77 21.14 -4.83
N ALA A 513 6.24 20.50 -5.88
CA ALA A 513 6.20 19.06 -5.98
C ALA A 513 7.61 18.44 -5.94
N LEU A 514 8.53 18.92 -6.79
CA LEU A 514 9.90 18.41 -6.83
C LEU A 514 10.66 18.74 -5.53
N PHE A 515 10.52 19.96 -5.00
CA PHE A 515 11.17 20.40 -3.77
C PHE A 515 10.77 19.53 -2.58
N SER A 516 9.47 19.25 -2.44
CA SER A 516 8.94 18.42 -1.35
C SER A 516 9.58 17.03 -1.36
N ILE A 517 9.62 16.35 -2.51
CA ILE A 517 10.18 15.01 -2.66
C ILE A 517 11.71 15.00 -2.54
N TRP A 518 12.38 16.01 -3.09
CA TRP A 518 13.82 16.19 -2.94
C TRP A 518 14.23 16.37 -1.47
N ARG A 519 13.42 17.12 -0.70
CA ARG A 519 13.66 17.39 0.73
C ARG A 519 13.63 16.12 1.58
N VAL A 520 12.73 15.17 1.29
CA VAL A 520 12.68 13.85 1.95
C VAL A 520 14.03 13.14 1.92
N VAL A 521 14.71 13.16 0.77
CA VAL A 521 16.03 12.54 0.63
C VAL A 521 17.12 13.40 1.27
N ARG A 522 17.06 14.72 1.06
CA ARG A 522 18.07 15.68 1.52
C ARG A 522 18.25 15.67 3.03
N LEU A 523 17.16 15.73 3.79
CA LEU A 523 17.22 15.91 5.24
C LEU A 523 17.89 14.72 5.95
N HIS A 524 17.81 13.50 5.37
CA HIS A 524 18.42 12.29 5.94
C HIS A 524 18.02 12.06 7.41
N LEU A 525 16.73 12.25 7.71
CA LEU A 525 16.28 12.17 9.09
C LEU A 525 16.28 10.71 9.59
N PRO A 526 16.79 10.43 10.81
CA PRO A 526 16.78 9.09 11.37
C PRO A 526 15.35 8.52 11.47
N GLY A 527 15.14 7.26 11.11
CA GLY A 527 13.83 6.62 11.24
C GLY A 527 12.76 7.09 10.24
N SER A 528 13.08 7.98 9.29
CA SER A 528 12.13 8.35 8.23
C SER A 528 12.05 7.27 7.13
N ALA A 529 10.93 7.24 6.43
CA ALA A 529 10.71 6.35 5.29
C ALA A 529 11.37 6.84 3.98
N ARG A 530 12.49 7.57 4.08
CA ARG A 530 13.24 8.12 2.94
C ARG A 530 13.56 7.09 1.86
N TRP A 531 13.77 5.83 2.25
CA TRP A 531 14.12 4.73 1.34
C TRP A 531 13.06 4.56 0.23
N MET A 532 11.80 4.86 0.53
CA MET A 532 10.69 4.83 -0.44
C MET A 532 10.91 5.80 -1.61
N ILE A 533 11.73 6.83 -1.43
CA ILE A 533 12.10 7.78 -2.48
C ILE A 533 13.51 7.48 -2.97
N ASN A 534 14.50 7.50 -2.08
CA ASN A 534 15.91 7.47 -2.45
C ASN A 534 16.32 6.21 -3.24
N ASP A 535 15.70 5.07 -2.96
CA ASP A 535 16.08 3.80 -3.57
C ASP A 535 15.50 3.64 -4.99
N PHE A 536 14.50 4.45 -5.34
CA PHE A 536 13.79 4.37 -6.62
C PHE A 536 13.95 5.62 -7.49
N ILE A 537 14.12 6.79 -6.89
CA ILE A 537 14.18 8.08 -7.58
C ILE A 537 15.57 8.70 -7.38
N ASP A 538 16.17 9.15 -8.49
CA ASP A 538 17.28 10.10 -8.46
C ASP A 538 16.74 11.53 -8.42
N VAL A 539 16.55 12.05 -7.21
CA VAL A 539 15.97 13.37 -6.99
C VAL A 539 16.82 14.51 -7.55
N ASN A 540 18.13 14.30 -7.77
CA ASN A 540 19.02 15.32 -8.34
C ASN A 540 19.03 15.30 -9.88
N ALA A 541 18.68 14.17 -10.49
CA ALA A 541 18.48 14.05 -11.94
C ALA A 541 17.04 14.38 -12.39
N SER A 542 16.11 14.48 -11.43
CA SER A 542 14.72 14.92 -11.62
C SER A 542 14.64 16.42 -11.93
N LYS A 543 13.56 16.88 -12.58
CA LYS A 543 13.46 18.26 -13.08
C LYS A 543 12.02 18.77 -13.13
N VAL A 544 11.87 20.08 -12.97
CA VAL A 544 10.69 20.81 -13.43
C VAL A 544 10.81 21.10 -14.92
N LEU A 545 9.70 20.93 -15.65
CA LEU A 545 9.57 21.17 -17.08
C LEU A 545 8.37 22.10 -17.32
N THR A 546 8.43 22.86 -18.41
CA THR A 546 7.24 23.55 -18.92
C THR A 546 6.32 22.58 -19.66
N GLU A 547 5.07 22.99 -19.85
CA GLU A 547 4.09 22.26 -20.67
C GLU A 547 4.59 22.06 -22.12
N GLU A 548 5.27 23.04 -22.70
CA GLU A 548 5.85 22.93 -24.05
C GLU A 548 7.02 21.94 -24.12
N GLU A 549 7.84 21.87 -23.07
CA GLU A 549 8.93 20.90 -22.98
C GLU A 549 8.37 19.47 -22.90
N LEU A 550 7.31 19.24 -22.11
CA LEU A 550 6.61 17.95 -22.08
C LEU A 550 6.00 17.62 -23.45
N ASP A 551 5.35 18.58 -24.11
CA ASP A 551 4.72 18.35 -25.42
C ASP A 551 5.76 17.98 -26.50
N ALA A 552 6.94 18.60 -26.46
CA ALA A 552 8.05 18.24 -27.32
C ALA A 552 8.54 16.80 -27.07
N ILE A 553 8.75 16.43 -25.80
CA ILE A 553 9.15 15.06 -25.41
C ILE A 553 8.11 14.04 -25.87
N ALA A 554 6.82 14.29 -25.61
CA ALA A 554 5.75 13.38 -25.98
C ALA A 554 5.68 13.18 -27.50
N ARG A 555 5.89 14.24 -28.28
CA ARG A 555 5.89 14.18 -29.74
C ARG A 555 7.05 13.34 -30.27
N GLU A 556 8.25 13.60 -29.78
CA GLU A 556 9.49 12.96 -30.24
C GLU A 556 9.58 11.50 -29.82
N GLU A 557 9.35 11.22 -28.53
CA GLU A 557 9.61 9.91 -27.93
C GLU A 557 8.33 9.05 -27.84
N GLY A 558 7.18 9.68 -27.64
CA GLY A 558 5.94 9.03 -27.19
C GLY A 558 5.99 8.64 -25.72
N LEU A 559 4.91 8.92 -24.98
CA LEU A 559 4.79 8.59 -23.56
C LEU A 559 3.69 7.55 -23.34
N ILE A 560 3.86 6.70 -22.33
CA ILE A 560 2.89 5.65 -21.98
C ILE A 560 2.06 6.12 -20.78
N ALA A 561 0.78 6.34 -21.00
CA ALA A 561 -0.19 6.65 -19.96
C ALA A 561 -0.98 5.39 -19.61
N THR A 562 -1.06 5.07 -18.31
CA THR A 562 -1.89 3.99 -17.79
C THR A 562 -2.84 4.54 -16.73
N PHE A 563 -4.15 4.41 -16.97
CA PHE A 563 -5.20 4.89 -16.06
C PHE A 563 -6.52 4.16 -16.31
N LYS A 564 -7.24 3.83 -15.24
CA LYS A 564 -8.49 3.05 -15.25
C LYS A 564 -8.36 1.75 -16.03
N ARG A 565 -7.27 1.01 -15.76
CA ARG A 565 -6.87 -0.25 -16.44
C ARG A 565 -6.70 -0.14 -17.96
N LYS A 566 -6.58 1.07 -18.52
CA LYS A 566 -6.30 1.30 -19.93
C LYS A 566 -4.87 1.79 -20.06
N THR A 567 -4.25 1.47 -21.19
CA THR A 567 -2.93 1.96 -21.56
C THR A 567 -3.00 2.60 -22.94
N ALA A 568 -2.37 3.75 -23.11
CA ALA A 568 -2.24 4.44 -24.39
C ALA A 568 -0.84 5.05 -24.54
N GLU A 569 -0.33 5.05 -25.76
CA GLU A 569 0.79 5.91 -26.12
C GLU A 569 0.23 7.29 -26.49
N VAL A 570 0.66 8.33 -25.80
CA VAL A 570 0.27 9.72 -26.03
C VAL A 570 1.43 10.51 -26.64
N ARG A 571 1.09 11.46 -27.53
CA ARG A 571 2.05 12.25 -28.32
C ARG A 571 1.96 13.76 -28.08
N SER A 572 1.12 14.19 -27.15
CA SER A 572 1.00 15.58 -26.72
C SER A 572 0.48 15.70 -25.28
N LEU A 573 0.68 16.86 -24.66
CA LEU A 573 0.06 17.16 -23.36
C LEU A 573 -1.47 17.09 -23.45
N LYS A 574 -2.04 17.56 -24.57
CA LYS A 574 -3.49 17.52 -24.78
C LYS A 574 -4.04 16.10 -24.78
N GLU A 575 -3.41 15.19 -25.53
CA GLU A 575 -3.81 13.77 -25.53
C GLU A 575 -3.70 13.14 -24.13
N LEU A 576 -2.66 13.53 -23.37
CA LEU A 576 -2.49 13.07 -22.00
C LEU A 576 -3.64 13.55 -21.10
N LEU A 577 -3.97 14.84 -21.11
CA LEU A 577 -5.07 15.38 -20.29
C LEU A 577 -6.43 14.79 -20.70
N GLU A 578 -6.68 14.62 -22.01
CA GLU A 578 -7.90 13.97 -22.53
C GLU A 578 -8.02 12.52 -22.07
N PHE A 579 -6.90 11.78 -22.03
CA PHE A 579 -6.87 10.39 -21.54
C PHE A 579 -7.29 10.28 -20.06
N PHE A 580 -6.91 11.27 -19.23
CA PHE A 580 -7.32 11.37 -17.84
C PHE A 580 -8.70 12.03 -17.64
N GLY A 581 -9.26 12.64 -18.70
CA GLY A 581 -10.52 13.38 -18.64
C GLY A 581 -10.42 14.68 -17.85
N TYR A 582 -9.26 15.35 -17.90
CA TYR A 582 -9.04 16.62 -17.21
C TYR A 582 -9.24 17.82 -18.14
N GLU A 583 -10.08 18.76 -17.70
CA GLU A 583 -10.34 20.04 -18.35
C GLU A 583 -10.10 21.15 -17.32
N GLY A 584 -8.90 21.72 -17.30
CA GLY A 584 -8.54 22.80 -16.39
C GLY A 584 -7.11 23.29 -16.62
N ASP A 585 -6.73 24.34 -15.91
CA ASP A 585 -5.39 24.91 -16.02
C ASP A 585 -4.34 23.97 -15.42
N THR A 586 -3.09 24.11 -15.87
CA THR A 586 -1.94 23.37 -15.36
C THR A 586 -0.95 24.31 -14.68
N ALA A 587 -0.10 23.77 -13.81
CA ALA A 587 0.94 24.51 -13.08
C ALA A 587 2.32 23.87 -13.28
N GLY A 588 2.70 23.66 -14.54
CA GLY A 588 3.96 23.02 -14.91
C GLY A 588 3.94 21.50 -14.78
N VAL A 589 5.09 20.90 -15.06
CA VAL A 589 5.28 19.46 -15.10
C VAL A 589 6.50 19.08 -14.25
N VAL A 590 6.36 18.07 -13.40
CA VAL A 590 7.51 17.48 -12.69
C VAL A 590 7.87 16.15 -13.34
N MET A 591 9.16 16.00 -13.68
CA MET A 591 9.75 14.77 -14.16
C MET A 591 10.62 14.16 -13.06
N PHE A 592 10.25 12.96 -12.63
CA PHE A 592 11.06 12.14 -11.74
C PHE A 592 11.90 11.16 -12.55
N GLN A 593 13.22 11.24 -12.35
CA GLN A 593 14.17 10.27 -12.90
C GLN A 593 14.19 9.04 -11.99
N LEU A 594 13.72 7.91 -12.49
CA LEU A 594 13.78 6.64 -11.79
C LEU A 594 15.16 6.00 -11.99
N ARG A 595 15.65 5.29 -10.98
CA ARG A 595 16.95 4.59 -11.01
C ARG A 595 16.93 3.36 -11.91
N PHE A 596 15.75 2.79 -12.13
CA PHE A 596 15.47 1.64 -12.97
C PHE A 596 13.97 1.66 -13.36
N PRO A 597 13.55 0.88 -14.38
CA PRO A 597 12.15 0.77 -14.75
C PRO A 597 11.28 0.33 -13.54
N TYR A 598 10.36 1.18 -13.09
CA TYR A 598 9.61 0.93 -11.85
C TYR A 598 8.17 1.48 -11.88
N ALA A 599 7.26 0.73 -12.48
CA ALA A 599 5.83 1.01 -12.52
C ALA A 599 5.16 1.18 -11.13
N PRO A 600 5.52 0.40 -10.08
CA PRO A 600 4.91 0.54 -8.75
C PRO A 600 5.09 1.92 -8.10
N ILE A 601 5.99 2.77 -8.60
CA ILE A 601 6.29 4.08 -8.02
C ILE A 601 5.05 4.95 -7.79
N ILE A 602 4.02 4.82 -8.63
CA ILE A 602 2.77 5.60 -8.49
C ILE A 602 2.12 5.34 -7.12
N HIS A 603 2.21 4.12 -6.60
CA HIS A 603 1.63 3.75 -5.32
C HIS A 603 2.41 4.34 -4.12
N ILE A 604 3.71 4.63 -4.29
CA ILE A 604 4.50 5.37 -3.30
C ILE A 604 4.05 6.83 -3.23
N PHE A 605 3.70 7.45 -4.38
CA PHE A 605 3.16 8.81 -4.45
C PHE A 605 1.76 8.98 -3.83
N VAL A 606 1.14 7.90 -3.34
CA VAL A 606 -0.10 8.00 -2.55
C VAL A 606 0.19 8.20 -1.06
N THR A 607 1.41 7.86 -0.61
CA THR A 607 1.81 7.90 0.80
C THR A 607 2.16 9.31 1.27
N GLU A 608 2.05 9.53 2.56
CA GLU A 608 2.21 10.80 3.23
C GLU A 608 3.66 11.29 3.19
N VAL A 609 4.63 10.39 2.98
CA VAL A 609 6.03 10.77 2.69
C VAL A 609 6.15 11.64 1.43
N THR A 610 5.15 11.58 0.54
CA THR A 610 5.06 12.36 -0.69
C THR A 610 4.05 13.50 -0.64
N ALA A 611 3.59 13.89 0.56
CA ALA A 611 2.74 15.06 0.73
C ALA A 611 3.48 16.34 0.31
N ILE A 612 2.80 17.17 -0.47
CA ILE A 612 3.39 18.37 -1.07
C ILE A 612 3.21 19.56 -0.13
N THR A 613 4.31 20.25 0.13
CA THR A 613 4.35 21.52 0.88
C THR A 613 4.82 22.64 -0.04
N SER A 614 4.49 23.89 0.31
CA SER A 614 5.02 25.05 -0.40
C SER A 614 6.50 25.26 -0.08
N MET A 615 7.32 25.38 -1.13
CA MET A 615 8.73 25.75 -1.05
C MET A 615 8.89 27.19 -0.52
N GLU A 616 8.01 28.11 -0.92
CA GLU A 616 8.01 29.49 -0.41
C GLU A 616 7.75 29.52 1.09
N TYR A 617 6.77 28.76 1.58
CA TYR A 617 6.51 28.66 3.02
C TYR A 617 7.72 28.07 3.77
N ALA A 618 8.25 26.94 3.27
CA ALA A 618 9.33 26.23 3.93
C ALA A 618 10.64 27.03 4.00
N LEU A 619 10.98 27.78 2.94
CA LEU A 619 12.24 28.53 2.86
C LEU A 619 12.13 30.00 3.29
N GLY A 620 10.92 30.55 3.35
CA GLY A 620 10.68 31.94 3.75
C GLY A 620 11.47 32.94 2.92
N ASP A 621 12.34 33.71 3.58
CA ASP A 621 13.15 34.77 2.96
C ASP A 621 14.19 34.25 1.95
N LYS A 622 14.53 32.96 2.01
CA LYS A 622 15.47 32.30 1.08
C LYS A 622 14.83 31.80 -0.20
N TYR A 623 13.50 31.81 -0.31
CA TYR A 623 12.77 31.23 -1.44
C TYR A 623 13.23 31.76 -2.80
N GLU A 624 13.25 33.08 -2.96
CA GLU A 624 13.61 33.74 -4.23
C GLU A 624 15.05 33.43 -4.68
N GLU A 625 15.96 33.28 -3.72
CA GLU A 625 17.35 32.90 -3.99
C GLU A 625 17.45 31.44 -4.43
N ALA A 626 16.78 30.55 -3.70
CA ALA A 626 16.73 29.12 -4.01
C ALA A 626 16.05 28.82 -5.36
N LEU A 627 14.99 29.54 -5.69
CA LEU A 627 14.29 29.41 -6.97
C LEU A 627 15.20 29.80 -8.14
N ARG A 628 15.95 30.91 -8.01
CA ARG A 628 16.93 31.32 -9.02
C ARG A 628 18.11 30.36 -9.11
N ALA A 629 18.66 29.91 -7.98
CA ALA A 629 19.80 29.00 -7.95
C ALA A 629 19.50 27.65 -8.61
N SER A 630 18.26 27.18 -8.45
CA SER A 630 17.77 25.93 -9.06
C SER A 630 17.25 26.08 -10.49
N ASP A 631 17.28 27.28 -11.08
CA ASP A 631 16.67 27.56 -12.39
C ASP A 631 15.21 27.09 -12.45
N GLY A 632 14.41 27.47 -11.45
CA GLY A 632 13.01 27.06 -11.35
C GLY A 632 12.80 25.55 -11.15
N GLY A 633 13.72 24.87 -10.46
CA GLY A 633 13.67 23.42 -10.25
C GLY A 633 14.24 22.58 -11.41
N LYS A 634 14.89 23.19 -12.41
CA LYS A 634 15.66 22.44 -13.44
C LYS A 634 16.98 21.88 -12.91
N ASN A 635 17.49 22.44 -11.81
CA ASN A 635 18.67 21.99 -11.08
C ASN A 635 18.35 21.87 -9.57
N PRO A 636 17.62 20.83 -9.13
CA PRO A 636 17.20 20.68 -7.74
C PRO A 636 18.37 20.53 -6.76
N SER A 637 19.55 20.09 -7.22
CA SER A 637 20.75 19.98 -6.38
C SER A 637 21.20 21.30 -5.76
N ALA A 638 20.86 22.44 -6.39
CA ALA A 638 21.15 23.77 -5.87
C ALA A 638 20.42 24.09 -4.56
N TRP A 639 19.31 23.40 -4.26
CA TRP A 639 18.59 23.59 -2.99
C TRP A 639 19.39 23.15 -1.76
N ALA A 640 20.47 22.39 -1.94
CA ALA A 640 21.35 21.95 -0.85
C ALA A 640 22.05 23.11 -0.10
N GLU A 641 22.13 24.30 -0.70
CA GLU A 641 22.61 25.53 -0.06
C GLU A 641 21.60 26.10 0.96
N PHE A 642 20.31 25.75 0.80
CA PHE A 642 19.19 26.31 1.57
C PHE A 642 18.56 25.32 2.53
N VAL A 643 18.74 24.02 2.29
CA VAL A 643 18.27 22.90 3.13
C VAL A 643 19.47 22.07 3.59
N MET A 644 19.59 21.91 4.90
CA MET A 644 20.64 21.17 5.60
C MET A 644 20.27 19.68 5.76
N VAL A 645 21.24 18.90 6.26
CA VAL A 645 21.02 17.51 6.67
C VAL A 645 20.84 17.50 8.17
N GLY A 646 19.90 16.71 8.68
CA GLY A 646 19.66 16.55 10.12
C GLY A 646 18.36 17.17 10.60
N GLU A 647 18.05 16.90 11.87
CA GLU A 647 16.82 17.36 12.54
C GLU A 647 16.86 18.86 12.86
N GLU A 648 18.04 19.47 12.84
CA GLU A 648 18.25 20.91 13.08
C GLU A 648 17.99 21.77 11.83
N ASP A 649 17.54 21.18 10.72
CA ASP A 649 17.17 21.95 9.54
C ASP A 649 15.92 22.80 9.82
N PRO A 650 15.95 24.13 9.57
CA PRO A 650 14.83 25.02 9.85
C PRO A 650 13.53 24.64 9.15
N THR A 651 13.59 24.03 7.97
CA THR A 651 12.37 23.60 7.27
C THR A 651 11.70 22.43 7.99
N HIS A 652 12.49 21.54 8.60
CA HIS A 652 11.99 20.42 9.39
C HIS A 652 11.38 20.90 10.71
N GLU A 653 12.08 21.77 11.44
CA GLU A 653 11.58 22.35 12.69
C GLU A 653 10.25 23.09 12.47
N LEU A 654 10.15 23.84 11.37
CA LEU A 654 8.93 24.57 11.01
C LEU A 654 7.77 23.60 10.71
N LEU A 655 7.96 22.69 9.77
CA LEU A 655 6.89 21.82 9.28
C LEU A 655 6.48 20.76 10.31
N SER A 656 7.32 20.47 11.31
CA SER A 656 6.99 19.53 12.38
C SER A 656 5.76 19.92 13.17
N TRP A 657 5.51 21.22 13.36
CA TRP A 657 4.44 21.72 14.22
C TRP A 657 3.63 22.87 13.62
N LYS A 658 4.08 23.39 12.47
CA LYS A 658 3.37 24.42 11.71
C LYS A 658 3.23 24.00 10.24
N PRO A 659 2.54 22.87 9.95
CA PRO A 659 2.28 22.49 8.57
C PRO A 659 1.37 23.52 7.88
N VAL A 660 1.52 23.64 6.56
CA VAL A 660 0.54 24.28 5.67
C VAL A 660 -0.43 23.23 5.13
N SER A 661 -1.57 23.67 4.60
CA SER A 661 -2.66 22.77 4.25
C SER A 661 -3.16 22.95 2.82
N THR A 662 -3.06 21.89 2.02
CA THR A 662 -3.69 21.75 0.70
C THR A 662 -4.92 20.84 0.74
N GLY A 663 -5.09 20.10 1.84
CA GLY A 663 -6.18 19.15 2.06
C GLY A 663 -7.49 19.79 2.50
N PRO A 664 -8.53 18.96 2.73
CA PRO A 664 -9.88 19.41 3.12
C PRO A 664 -9.92 20.11 4.47
N TYR A 665 -8.95 19.86 5.35
CA TYR A 665 -8.82 20.52 6.65
C TYR A 665 -7.48 21.24 6.77
N TYR A 666 -7.37 22.15 7.74
CA TYR A 666 -6.11 22.66 8.24
C TYR A 666 -5.99 22.38 9.74
N LEU A 667 -4.75 22.32 10.22
CA LEU A 667 -4.45 22.22 11.65
C LEU A 667 -4.72 23.56 12.33
N ALA A 668 -5.76 23.64 13.15
CA ALA A 668 -6.21 24.88 13.76
C ALA A 668 -5.61 25.13 15.14
N ASP A 669 -5.46 24.07 15.93
CA ASP A 669 -4.85 24.13 17.26
C ASP A 669 -4.42 22.72 17.69
N LEU A 670 -3.45 22.66 18.60
CA LEU A 670 -2.97 21.42 19.20
C LEU A 670 -2.42 21.68 20.60
N LEU A 671 -2.66 20.73 21.49
CA LEU A 671 -2.04 20.69 22.80
C LEU A 671 -1.51 19.28 23.03
N GLU A 672 -0.19 19.17 23.15
CA GLU A 672 0.54 17.91 23.30
C GLU A 672 -0.06 17.01 24.39
N ASP A 673 -0.22 15.72 24.05
CA ASP A 673 -0.84 14.69 24.87
C ASP A 673 -2.26 15.03 25.40
N SER A 674 -2.95 15.97 24.75
CA SER A 674 -4.29 16.41 25.16
C SER A 674 -5.27 16.42 23.99
N TYR A 675 -5.04 17.24 22.96
CA TYR A 675 -5.95 17.32 21.82
C TYR A 675 -5.29 17.82 20.53
N ILE A 676 -5.93 17.51 19.40
CA ILE A 676 -5.65 18.09 18.08
C ILE A 676 -6.97 18.56 17.47
N ILE A 677 -7.01 19.78 16.94
CA ILE A 677 -8.19 20.36 16.31
C ILE A 677 -7.89 20.63 14.84
N LEU A 678 -8.67 20.00 13.97
CA LEU A 678 -8.70 20.29 12.53
C LEU A 678 -9.95 21.10 12.19
N ARG A 679 -9.83 22.07 11.29
CA ARG A 679 -10.96 22.88 10.79
C ARG A 679 -10.99 22.89 9.28
N LEU A 680 -12.18 23.06 8.71
CA LEU A 680 -12.40 23.04 7.28
C LEU A 680 -11.50 24.08 6.58
N ASN A 681 -10.79 23.65 5.54
CA ASN A 681 -9.92 24.53 4.77
C ASN A 681 -10.75 25.41 3.81
N PRO A 682 -10.80 26.73 4.01
CA PRO A 682 -11.56 27.62 3.14
C PRO A 682 -10.96 27.74 1.73
N TYR A 683 -9.72 27.25 1.54
CA TYR A 683 -9.02 27.26 0.25
C TYR A 683 -8.93 25.87 -0.39
N TYR A 684 -9.72 24.91 0.06
CA TYR A 684 -9.68 23.56 -0.50
C TYR A 684 -10.03 23.55 -1.98
N TRP A 685 -9.09 23.10 -2.81
CA TRP A 685 -9.18 23.18 -4.27
C TRP A 685 -10.30 22.32 -4.86
N ASN A 686 -10.71 21.25 -4.19
CA ASN A 686 -11.79 20.37 -4.64
C ASN A 686 -13.15 20.75 -4.04
N ALA A 687 -13.43 22.06 -3.96
CA ALA A 687 -14.70 22.59 -3.47
C ALA A 687 -15.94 22.05 -4.21
N THR A 688 -15.81 21.70 -5.50
CA THR A 688 -16.89 21.07 -6.28
C THR A 688 -17.38 19.77 -5.65
N LEU A 689 -16.48 18.97 -5.06
CA LEU A 689 -16.87 17.75 -4.36
C LEU A 689 -17.80 18.05 -3.18
N TRP A 690 -17.54 19.12 -2.42
CA TRP A 690 -18.40 19.52 -1.31
C TRP A 690 -19.72 20.14 -1.79
N GLU A 691 -19.70 20.87 -2.90
CA GLU A 691 -20.91 21.42 -3.52
C GLU A 691 -21.84 20.27 -3.97
N GLU A 692 -21.29 19.21 -4.56
CA GLU A 692 -22.05 18.03 -4.99
C GLU A 692 -22.57 17.19 -3.81
N LEU A 693 -21.75 16.97 -2.78
CA LEU A 693 -22.09 16.09 -1.65
C LEU A 693 -22.97 16.76 -0.60
N TYR A 694 -22.74 18.04 -0.34
CA TYR A 694 -23.29 18.77 0.80
C TYR A 694 -23.98 20.09 0.42
N GLY A 695 -23.87 20.53 -0.84
CA GLY A 695 -24.34 21.85 -1.24
C GLY A 695 -23.53 23.00 -0.62
N TYR A 696 -22.31 22.71 -0.16
CA TYR A 696 -21.42 23.67 0.48
C TYR A 696 -20.30 24.10 -0.48
N LYS A 697 -20.07 25.40 -0.57
CA LYS A 697 -18.95 25.99 -1.31
C LYS A 697 -18.23 26.96 -0.36
N PRO A 698 -16.94 26.73 -0.06
CA PRO A 698 -16.16 27.56 0.86
C PRO A 698 -15.95 28.98 0.33
#